data_AF-A0A2C9UAK8-F1
#
_entry.id   AF-A0A2C9UAK8-F1
#
_cell.length_a   1.000
_cell.length_b   1.000
_cell.length_c   1.000
_cell.angle_alpha   90.00
_cell.angle_beta   90.00
_cell.angle_gamma   90.00
#
_symmetry.space_group_name_H-M   'P 1'
#
loop_
_entity.id
_entity.type
_entity.pdbx_description
1 polymer ?
#
loop_
_entity_poly.entity_id
_entity_poly.type
_entity_poly.pdbx_seq_one_letter_code
_entity_poly.pdbx_strand_id
1 'polypeptide(L)'
;MAEELLMSDSVVKIYGALRMSVKIHLMWNSKMLIDGGGDAIVATSLLEASNLVVLKESSVIHSNANLGVHGQGFLNLSGPGDIIESQRLILSLFFSINVGPGSVLRGPLENASDNDVAPRLYCDLQDCPMELIHPPEDCNVNSSLSFTLQICRVEDVIVEGMITGSVVHFHWVRNVVVQSSGAISASGLGCTGGLGKGKVSDNGLSGGAGHGGRGGDGYYNGTSAEGGVAYGDAGLPCELGSGSGNGTLSGATAGGGIIVMGSMEHALSSLSVYGSLRADGESFGEDIKKSNSKMMSNVGPGGGSGGTILLFIHTMALGYSSSISTIGGHGSPDGGGGGGGGRIHFHWSDIPVGDEYLPIATANGSILTWGGFGRGQGHSGGNGTVTGRACPKGLYGIFCEECPVGTFKNVTGSDKVLCHDCPLWELPSRGIYTAVRGGVTERPCPYKCVSDRYHMPNCYTTLEELVYTFGGPWWFCFILLGLLILLALVLSVARMKYAAGDELPSVVPPQRQSRIDHSFPFLESLNEVLETNRTEESRSHVHRMYFMGPNTFSEPWHLTHCPPEQVIEIVYEDAFNRFVDEVNGLAAYQWWEGSIYSILSVLAYPLAWSWLQQCRKRKLQLLRDFVRSEYDHACLRSCRSRALYEGLKVAATSDLMVAYVDFFLGGDEKRADLPPRLHQRFPMSLVFGGDGSYMTPFFLHNDNILTSLMSQSVPPTIWYRLVAGLNAQLRLVRCGHLKVTFGHVISWLETHANPALSTYGVYIDLAWFQPTSSGYCQFGIVVCASENENLCLSTEGQDGSLLPGRQSCLPRVQRDGQLENQKVSEQIMARRGIIGGILHSKNLRTLKLRRTIYYPFAIILHNSKPVGHQDLVGLFISILLLADISLVLLTLLQMYSISLLNFLLVLFILPLGILFPFPAGISALFSHGPRRSAGLARVYALWNITSLINVVTAFVCGFVHYKIYSSKKHLSFQSWNFSVDESEWWMLPSGLLVCKIIQARLIDCHVANQEIQDQCLYSNDPEVFWQS
;
A
#
# COMPACT_ATOMS: atom_id res chain seq x y z
N MET A 1 57.00 -30.90 56.66
CA MET A 1 56.17 -29.93 55.91
C MET A 1 56.03 -28.71 56.81
N ALA A 2 56.58 -27.56 56.41
CA ALA A 2 56.43 -26.33 57.18
C ALA A 2 55.02 -25.77 56.92
N GLU A 3 54.35 -25.25 57.97
CA GLU A 3 53.01 -24.71 57.82
C GLU A 3 53.03 -23.38 57.05
N GLU A 4 53.91 -22.47 57.42
CA GLU A 4 54.03 -21.17 56.75
C GLU A 4 55.51 -20.80 56.59
N LEU A 5 55.88 -20.33 55.40
CA LEU A 5 57.20 -19.76 55.13
C LEU A 5 57.02 -18.32 54.67
N LEU A 6 57.35 -17.38 55.58
CA LEU A 6 57.30 -15.94 55.33
C LEU A 6 58.73 -15.41 55.15
N MET A 7 58.95 -14.72 54.03
CA MET A 7 60.19 -14.02 53.69
C MET A 7 59.90 -12.53 53.55
N SER A 8 60.57 -11.71 54.36
CA SER A 8 60.45 -10.24 54.32
C SER A 8 61.84 -9.60 54.26
N ASP A 9 62.07 -8.73 53.27
CA ASP A 9 63.34 -8.00 53.08
C ASP A 9 64.59 -8.91 53.12
N SER A 10 64.46 -10.12 52.54
CA SER A 10 65.46 -11.19 52.70
C SER A 10 65.94 -11.75 51.37
N VAL A 11 67.19 -12.22 51.34
CA VAL A 11 67.77 -12.90 50.16
C VAL A 11 68.23 -14.29 50.56
N VAL A 12 67.68 -15.31 49.90
CA VAL A 12 68.07 -16.72 50.06
C VAL A 12 68.78 -17.17 48.80
N LYS A 13 70.01 -17.67 48.94
CA LYS A 13 70.80 -18.26 47.86
C LYS A 13 70.92 -19.76 48.07
N ILE A 14 70.55 -20.53 47.06
CA ILE A 14 70.52 -22.00 47.09
C ILE A 14 71.45 -22.47 45.98
N TYR A 15 72.40 -23.32 46.33
CA TYR A 15 73.30 -23.98 45.37
C TYR A 15 72.89 -25.45 45.25
N GLY A 16 72.54 -25.89 44.04
CA GLY A 16 71.98 -27.22 43.73
C GLY A 16 70.46 -27.20 43.48
N ALA A 17 69.84 -28.39 43.43
CA ALA A 17 68.40 -28.54 43.25
C ALA A 17 67.63 -28.21 44.53
N LEU A 18 66.68 -27.27 44.45
CA LEU A 18 65.74 -27.00 45.54
C LEU A 18 64.59 -28.01 45.49
N ARG A 19 64.29 -28.70 46.60
CA ARG A 19 63.01 -29.39 46.78
C ARG A 19 62.36 -28.91 48.07
N MET A 20 61.35 -28.06 47.93
CA MET A 20 60.65 -27.44 49.05
C MET A 20 59.16 -27.77 49.00
N SER A 21 58.58 -28.13 50.16
CA SER A 21 57.14 -28.40 50.31
C SER A 21 56.61 -27.67 51.55
N VAL A 22 55.78 -26.65 51.32
CA VAL A 22 55.25 -25.72 52.33
C VAL A 22 53.72 -25.63 52.20
N LYS A 23 52.98 -25.34 53.28
CA LYS A 23 51.54 -25.06 53.09
C LYS A 23 51.30 -23.67 52.54
N ILE A 24 51.90 -22.63 53.13
CA ILE A 24 51.76 -21.24 52.67
C ILE A 24 53.13 -20.61 52.42
N HIS A 25 53.30 -19.93 51.28
CA HIS A 25 54.54 -19.21 50.95
C HIS A 25 54.27 -17.73 50.67
N LEU A 26 54.78 -16.85 51.53
CA LEU A 26 54.61 -15.41 51.42
C LEU A 26 55.97 -14.73 51.26
N MET A 27 56.15 -13.96 50.18
CA MET A 27 57.35 -13.18 49.92
C MET A 27 57.01 -11.69 49.83
N TRP A 28 57.72 -10.89 50.61
CA TRP A 28 57.62 -9.43 50.62
C TRP A 28 59.02 -8.84 50.41
N ASN A 29 59.22 -8.09 49.33
CA ASN A 29 60.52 -7.49 48.96
C ASN A 29 61.72 -8.44 49.16
N SER A 30 61.55 -9.71 48.76
CA SER A 30 62.50 -10.78 49.05
C SER A 30 62.94 -11.50 47.78
N LYS A 31 64.15 -12.05 47.77
CA LYS A 31 64.74 -12.73 46.62
C LYS A 31 65.15 -14.16 46.95
N MET A 32 64.72 -15.12 46.15
CA MET A 32 65.15 -16.51 46.17
C MET A 32 65.94 -16.79 44.91
N LEU A 33 67.24 -17.06 45.06
CA LEU A 33 68.17 -17.30 43.95
C LEU A 33 68.61 -18.76 44.01
N ILE A 34 68.29 -19.53 42.98
CA ILE A 34 68.60 -20.96 42.84
C ILE A 34 69.64 -21.12 41.74
N ASP A 35 70.79 -21.66 42.10
CA ASP A 35 71.91 -21.94 41.21
C ASP A 35 72.12 -23.46 41.10
N GLY A 36 71.60 -24.08 40.03
CA GLY A 36 71.65 -25.51 39.75
C GLY A 36 72.97 -26.04 39.20
N GLY A 37 74.02 -25.21 39.10
CA GLY A 37 75.40 -25.67 38.82
C GLY A 37 75.70 -26.20 37.41
N GLY A 38 74.78 -26.07 36.45
CA GLY A 38 75.01 -26.40 35.03
C GLY A 38 75.03 -27.89 34.66
N ASP A 39 74.94 -28.79 35.64
CA ASP A 39 74.95 -30.25 35.42
C ASP A 39 73.53 -30.79 35.17
N ALA A 40 73.33 -31.50 34.05
CA ALA A 40 72.01 -31.98 33.60
C ALA A 40 71.31 -32.95 34.58
N ILE A 41 72.06 -33.57 35.50
CA ILE A 41 71.56 -34.58 36.45
C ILE A 41 70.91 -33.92 37.70
N VAL A 42 71.22 -32.65 38.01
CA VAL A 42 70.76 -31.93 39.22
C VAL A 42 69.89 -30.69 38.84
N ALA A 43 69.40 -30.64 37.61
CA ALA A 43 68.89 -29.41 37.00
C ALA A 43 67.39 -29.08 37.23
N THR A 44 66.66 -29.83 38.07
CA THR A 44 65.22 -29.58 38.31
C THR A 44 64.96 -29.21 39.77
N SER A 45 64.56 -27.96 40.00
CA SER A 45 64.07 -27.47 41.29
C SER A 45 62.55 -27.55 41.36
N LEU A 46 62.03 -27.99 42.51
CA LEU A 46 60.62 -28.21 42.78
C LEU A 46 60.18 -27.40 44.00
N LEU A 47 59.21 -26.51 43.79
CA LEU A 47 58.55 -25.74 44.83
C LEU A 47 57.08 -26.16 44.92
N GLU A 48 56.75 -26.93 45.96
CA GLU A 48 55.39 -27.34 46.26
C GLU A 48 54.80 -26.46 47.37
N ALA A 49 53.70 -25.79 47.10
CA ALA A 49 53.00 -24.91 48.03
C ALA A 49 51.51 -25.24 48.06
N SER A 50 50.98 -25.84 49.13
CA SER A 50 49.60 -26.35 49.08
C SER A 50 48.55 -25.23 48.99
N ASN A 51 48.74 -24.10 49.65
CA ASN A 51 47.83 -22.95 49.67
C ASN A 51 48.61 -21.62 49.56
N LEU A 52 48.36 -20.85 48.49
CA LEU A 52 48.69 -19.41 48.43
C LEU A 52 50.20 -19.10 48.40
N VAL A 53 50.75 -18.95 47.19
CA VAL A 53 52.05 -18.31 46.94
C VAL A 53 51.80 -16.85 46.60
N VAL A 54 52.17 -15.91 47.49
CA VAL A 54 52.00 -14.47 47.23
C VAL A 54 53.35 -13.78 47.19
N LEU A 55 53.63 -13.15 46.06
CA LEU A 55 54.75 -12.24 45.90
C LEU A 55 54.21 -10.81 46.00
N LYS A 56 54.93 -9.98 46.76
CA LYS A 56 54.65 -8.56 46.98
C LYS A 56 55.94 -7.74 46.93
N GLU A 57 55.78 -6.49 46.49
CA GLU A 57 56.82 -5.45 46.51
C GLU A 57 58.17 -5.88 45.89
N SER A 58 58.19 -6.24 44.61
CA SER A 58 59.40 -6.58 43.86
C SER A 58 60.12 -7.85 44.36
N SER A 59 59.35 -8.86 44.74
CA SER A 59 59.87 -10.17 45.15
C SER A 59 60.28 -11.01 43.93
N VAL A 60 61.40 -11.73 44.03
CA VAL A 60 61.98 -12.46 42.89
C VAL A 60 62.26 -13.92 43.24
N ILE A 61 61.77 -14.86 42.43
CA ILE A 61 62.22 -16.25 42.40
C ILE A 61 62.96 -16.46 41.09
N HIS A 62 64.27 -16.68 41.18
CA HIS A 62 65.15 -16.82 40.04
C HIS A 62 65.85 -18.19 40.11
N SER A 63 65.78 -18.96 39.03
CA SER A 63 66.47 -20.24 38.89
C SER A 63 67.21 -20.32 37.57
N ASN A 64 68.53 -20.52 37.59
CA ASN A 64 69.30 -20.74 36.36
C ASN A 64 69.08 -22.14 35.72
N ALA A 65 68.32 -23.01 36.38
CA ALA A 65 67.92 -24.34 35.90
C ALA A 65 66.39 -24.45 35.79
N ASN A 66 65.85 -25.66 35.57
CA ASN A 66 64.40 -25.88 35.47
C ASN A 66 63.72 -25.67 36.83
N LEU A 67 62.57 -25.00 36.84
CA LEU A 67 61.78 -24.73 38.04
C LEU A 67 60.34 -25.18 37.84
N GLY A 68 59.90 -26.15 38.64
CA GLY A 68 58.51 -26.55 38.78
C GLY A 68 57.90 -25.94 40.03
N VAL A 69 56.81 -25.19 39.89
CA VAL A 69 56.01 -24.67 41.00
C VAL A 69 54.65 -25.36 40.98
N HIS A 70 54.36 -26.09 42.04
CA HIS A 70 53.11 -26.84 42.19
C HIS A 70 52.33 -26.32 43.39
N GLY A 71 51.01 -26.21 43.28
CA GLY A 71 50.20 -25.86 44.44
C GLY A 71 48.73 -26.02 44.20
N GLN A 72 47.91 -26.28 45.24
CA GLN A 72 46.47 -26.56 45.08
C GLN A 72 45.58 -25.31 45.24
N GLY A 73 46.16 -24.21 45.73
CA GLY A 73 45.45 -22.95 45.97
C GLY A 73 45.68 -21.89 44.89
N PHE A 74 46.07 -20.68 45.31
CA PHE A 74 46.29 -19.53 44.44
C PHE A 74 47.78 -19.21 44.26
N LEU A 75 48.17 -18.76 43.08
CA LEU A 75 49.46 -18.11 42.82
C LEU A 75 49.18 -16.65 42.47
N ASN A 76 49.65 -15.70 43.27
CA ASN A 76 49.33 -14.28 43.10
C ASN A 76 50.60 -13.42 43.15
N LEU A 77 50.96 -12.80 42.02
CA LEU A 77 52.05 -11.83 41.93
C LEU A 77 51.44 -10.44 41.92
N SER A 78 51.47 -9.73 43.05
CA SER A 78 50.63 -8.53 43.26
C SER A 78 51.39 -7.20 43.23
N GLY A 79 52.72 -7.21 43.34
CA GLY A 79 53.56 -6.02 43.33
C GLY A 79 54.26 -5.77 41.99
N PRO A 80 54.44 -4.51 41.55
CA PRO A 80 55.27 -4.21 40.39
C PRO A 80 56.71 -4.67 40.64
N GLY A 81 57.28 -5.36 39.65
CA GLY A 81 58.63 -5.94 39.75
C GLY A 81 58.67 -7.32 40.41
N ASP A 82 57.52 -7.95 40.71
CA ASP A 82 57.49 -9.36 41.13
C ASP A 82 57.83 -10.27 39.95
N ILE A 83 58.81 -11.16 40.11
CA ILE A 83 59.33 -11.98 39.01
C ILE A 83 59.45 -13.44 39.44
N ILE A 84 58.93 -14.35 38.62
CA ILE A 84 59.30 -15.77 38.66
C ILE A 84 59.94 -16.10 37.32
N GLU A 85 61.24 -16.38 37.34
CA GLU A 85 61.98 -16.68 36.13
C GLU A 85 62.86 -17.91 36.27
N SER A 86 62.89 -18.70 35.21
CA SER A 86 63.75 -19.86 35.12
C SER A 86 64.08 -20.23 33.68
N GLN A 87 65.03 -21.14 33.47
CA GLN A 87 65.34 -21.62 32.12
C GLN A 87 64.15 -22.36 31.50
N ARG A 88 63.43 -23.14 32.31
CA ARG A 88 62.10 -23.66 32.02
C ARG A 88 61.21 -23.54 33.25
N LEU A 89 60.02 -22.97 33.07
CA LEU A 89 59.07 -22.71 34.13
C LEU A 89 57.83 -23.57 33.94
N ILE A 90 57.50 -24.39 34.93
CA ILE A 90 56.27 -25.20 34.91
C ILE A 90 55.44 -24.81 36.13
N LEU A 91 54.23 -24.33 35.90
CA LEU A 91 53.26 -24.01 36.94
C LEU A 91 52.11 -25.01 36.84
N SER A 92 51.83 -25.77 37.90
CA SER A 92 50.70 -26.70 37.84
C SER A 92 49.94 -26.92 39.14
N LEU A 93 48.73 -27.47 38.98
CA LEU A 93 47.77 -27.84 40.03
C LEU A 93 47.06 -26.67 40.73
N PHE A 94 47.34 -25.42 40.35
CA PHE A 94 46.75 -24.23 40.97
C PHE A 94 45.28 -24.09 40.61
N PHE A 95 44.44 -23.68 41.56
CA PHE A 95 43.06 -23.30 41.25
C PHE A 95 43.03 -22.03 40.37
N SER A 96 43.81 -21.00 40.74
CA SER A 96 43.93 -19.78 39.95
C SER A 96 45.31 -19.14 40.03
N ILE A 97 45.77 -18.63 38.89
CA ILE A 97 47.03 -17.89 38.74
C ILE A 97 46.71 -16.45 38.38
N ASN A 98 47.16 -15.50 39.19
CA ASN A 98 47.01 -14.08 38.96
C ASN A 98 48.38 -13.42 38.81
N VAL A 99 48.63 -12.84 37.63
CA VAL A 99 49.82 -12.06 37.33
C VAL A 99 49.42 -10.59 37.33
N GLY A 100 49.64 -9.90 38.45
CA GLY A 100 49.31 -8.49 38.63
C GLY A 100 50.13 -7.53 37.76
N PRO A 101 49.79 -6.24 37.76
CA PRO A 101 50.38 -5.26 36.85
C PRO A 101 51.86 -5.02 37.18
N GLY A 102 52.72 -5.16 36.17
CA GLY A 102 54.17 -5.04 36.33
C GLY A 102 54.87 -6.28 36.90
N SER A 103 54.13 -7.37 37.17
CA SER A 103 54.69 -8.68 37.50
C SER A 103 55.06 -9.46 36.24
N VAL A 104 56.07 -10.33 36.32
CA VAL A 104 56.57 -11.09 35.16
C VAL A 104 56.73 -12.58 35.48
N LEU A 105 56.14 -13.43 34.63
CA LEU A 105 56.46 -14.86 34.54
C LEU A 105 57.33 -15.07 33.31
N ARG A 106 58.51 -15.68 33.46
CA ARG A 106 59.49 -15.76 32.37
C ARG A 106 60.14 -17.15 32.27
N GLY A 107 60.19 -17.66 31.05
CA GLY A 107 61.10 -18.73 30.68
C GLY A 107 61.28 -18.80 29.16
N PRO A 108 62.50 -18.67 28.60
CA PRO A 108 63.81 -18.79 29.26
C PRO A 108 64.36 -17.47 29.86
N LEU A 109 65.52 -17.54 30.52
CA LEU A 109 66.22 -16.40 31.12
C LEU A 109 66.79 -15.44 30.06
N GLU A 110 66.78 -14.13 30.36
CA GLU A 110 67.15 -13.05 29.42
C GLU A 110 68.65 -13.02 29.05
N ASN A 111 69.53 -13.61 29.86
CA ASN A 111 70.99 -13.64 29.65
C ASN A 111 71.57 -15.07 29.78
N ALA A 112 70.82 -16.10 29.38
CA ALA A 112 71.33 -17.46 29.44
C ALA A 112 72.53 -17.63 28.49
N SER A 113 73.68 -18.04 29.00
CA SER A 113 74.76 -18.57 28.15
C SER A 113 74.30 -19.89 27.53
N ASP A 114 74.77 -20.21 26.31
CA ASP A 114 74.59 -21.52 25.65
C ASP A 114 75.20 -22.63 26.52
N ASN A 115 74.46 -23.05 27.55
CA ASN A 115 74.80 -24.14 28.46
C ASN A 115 73.91 -25.35 28.13
N ASP A 116 74.32 -26.56 28.52
CA ASP A 116 73.58 -27.81 28.29
C ASP A 116 72.14 -27.86 28.86
N VAL A 117 71.76 -26.87 29.69
CA VAL A 117 70.43 -26.72 30.30
C VAL A 117 69.48 -25.83 29.47
N ALA A 118 69.98 -25.17 28.42
CA ALA A 118 69.15 -24.37 27.53
C ALA A 118 68.15 -25.25 26.76
N PRO A 119 66.87 -24.84 26.61
CA PRO A 119 65.90 -25.62 25.86
C PRO A 119 66.35 -25.70 24.41
N ARG A 120 66.56 -26.93 23.93
CA ARG A 120 66.79 -27.17 22.50
C ARG A 120 65.52 -26.80 21.74
N LEU A 121 65.54 -25.62 21.14
CA LEU A 121 64.51 -25.17 20.22
C LEU A 121 64.65 -26.00 18.93
N TYR A 122 63.58 -26.68 18.51
CA TYR A 122 63.56 -27.55 17.33
C TYR A 122 63.53 -26.75 16.01
N CYS A 123 64.55 -25.93 15.79
CA CYS A 123 64.60 -24.93 14.72
C CYS A 123 64.79 -25.50 13.31
N ASP A 124 65.35 -26.71 13.20
CA ASP A 124 65.67 -27.36 11.92
C ASP A 124 64.67 -28.48 11.56
N LEU A 125 63.71 -28.77 12.43
CA LEU A 125 62.69 -29.78 12.19
C LEU A 125 61.45 -29.14 11.58
N GLN A 126 60.98 -29.72 10.48
CA GLN A 126 59.73 -29.33 9.84
C GLN A 126 58.51 -30.00 10.48
N ASP A 127 58.74 -31.10 11.22
CA ASP A 127 57.68 -31.85 11.87
C ASP A 127 57.32 -31.27 13.23
N CYS A 128 56.02 -31.24 13.50
CA CYS A 128 55.46 -30.77 14.76
C CYS A 128 55.87 -31.65 15.95
N PRO A 129 56.38 -31.08 17.06
CA PRO A 129 56.49 -31.81 18.31
C PRO A 129 55.12 -32.32 18.76
N MET A 130 54.96 -33.64 18.85
CA MET A 130 53.69 -34.27 19.22
C MET A 130 53.19 -33.80 20.58
N GLU A 131 54.09 -33.39 21.49
CA GLU A 131 53.76 -32.91 22.82
C GLU A 131 52.95 -31.60 22.80
N LEU A 132 53.07 -30.76 21.74
CA LEU A 132 52.29 -29.54 21.60
C LEU A 132 50.81 -29.82 21.28
N ILE A 133 50.53 -30.95 20.62
CA ILE A 133 49.18 -31.36 20.20
C ILE A 133 48.56 -32.33 21.23
N HIS A 134 49.36 -33.32 21.66
CA HIS A 134 49.04 -34.37 22.62
C HIS A 134 50.02 -34.32 23.81
N PRO A 135 49.87 -33.34 24.71
CA PRO A 135 50.70 -33.20 25.89
C PRO A 135 50.46 -34.36 26.90
N PRO A 136 51.46 -34.71 27.71
CA PRO A 136 51.30 -35.73 28.74
C PRO A 136 50.37 -35.26 29.87
N GLU A 137 49.44 -36.13 30.30
CA GLU A 137 48.46 -35.81 31.34
C GLU A 137 49.09 -35.44 32.69
N ASP A 138 50.27 -35.98 33.00
CA ASP A 138 50.89 -35.88 34.33
C ASP A 138 51.61 -34.55 34.61
N CYS A 139 51.76 -33.67 33.62
CA CYS A 139 52.36 -32.33 33.77
C CYS A 139 53.65 -32.26 34.59
N ASN A 140 54.48 -33.28 34.43
CA ASN A 140 55.75 -33.42 35.14
C ASN A 140 56.87 -32.62 34.46
N VAL A 141 57.83 -32.17 35.27
CA VAL A 141 59.02 -31.45 34.81
C VAL A 141 59.99 -32.43 34.14
N ASN A 142 59.85 -32.64 32.83
CA ASN A 142 60.80 -33.44 32.06
C ASN A 142 61.68 -32.56 31.16
N SER A 143 62.98 -32.80 31.21
CA SER A 143 64.00 -32.12 30.41
C SER A 143 63.87 -32.38 28.90
N SER A 144 63.15 -33.43 28.48
CA SER A 144 62.91 -33.72 27.07
C SER A 144 61.80 -32.89 26.41
N LEU A 145 60.95 -32.20 27.20
CA LEU A 145 59.83 -31.43 26.66
C LEU A 145 60.29 -30.16 25.93
N SER A 146 59.53 -29.74 24.92
CA SER A 146 59.80 -28.57 24.08
C SER A 146 59.42 -27.23 24.73
N PHE A 147 58.63 -27.25 25.81
CA PHE A 147 58.09 -26.05 26.45
C PHE A 147 59.14 -25.29 27.27
N THR A 148 59.12 -23.97 27.17
CA THR A 148 59.90 -23.08 28.05
C THR A 148 59.06 -22.54 29.19
N LEU A 149 57.75 -22.36 28.97
CA LEU A 149 56.79 -22.04 30.00
C LEU A 149 55.53 -22.89 29.81
N GLN A 150 55.17 -23.69 30.82
CA GLN A 150 53.95 -24.49 30.79
C GLN A 150 53.08 -24.17 32.00
N ILE A 151 51.79 -23.88 31.76
CA ILE A 151 50.77 -23.76 32.80
C ILE A 151 49.82 -24.94 32.63
N CYS A 152 49.69 -25.77 33.65
CA CYS A 152 48.91 -26.99 33.57
C CYS A 152 47.92 -27.20 34.73
N ARG A 153 46.71 -27.72 34.43
CA ARG A 153 45.68 -28.07 35.43
C ARG A 153 45.32 -26.86 36.29
N VAL A 154 44.77 -25.84 35.63
CA VAL A 154 44.37 -24.58 36.27
C VAL A 154 42.96 -24.20 35.85
N GLU A 155 42.10 -23.78 36.78
CA GLU A 155 40.76 -23.31 36.40
C GLU A 155 40.85 -21.94 35.73
N ASP A 156 41.43 -20.94 36.41
CA ASP A 156 41.46 -19.56 35.93
C ASP A 156 42.86 -18.94 35.91
N VAL A 157 43.31 -18.43 34.75
CA VAL A 157 44.54 -17.64 34.62
C VAL A 157 44.20 -16.19 34.26
N ILE A 158 44.56 -15.25 35.13
CA ILE A 158 44.33 -13.82 34.96
C ILE A 158 45.67 -13.11 34.79
N VAL A 159 45.81 -12.38 33.68
CA VAL A 159 47.07 -11.71 33.30
C VAL A 159 46.86 -10.21 33.16
N GLU A 160 47.35 -9.45 34.13
CA GLU A 160 47.49 -7.98 34.11
C GLU A 160 48.95 -7.53 33.88
N GLY A 161 49.92 -8.40 34.20
CA GLY A 161 51.35 -8.23 33.95
C GLY A 161 51.82 -8.90 32.67
N MET A 162 53.02 -9.50 32.68
CA MET A 162 53.64 -10.09 31.49
C MET A 162 53.98 -11.57 31.66
N ILE A 163 53.59 -12.41 30.72
CA ILE A 163 54.05 -13.79 30.59
C ILE A 163 54.95 -13.86 29.36
N THR A 164 56.21 -14.27 29.52
CA THR A 164 57.20 -14.33 28.45
C THR A 164 57.80 -15.72 28.29
N GLY A 165 57.86 -16.22 27.05
CA GLY A 165 58.62 -17.43 26.76
C GLY A 165 58.69 -17.82 25.30
N SER A 166 59.67 -18.65 24.93
CA SER A 166 59.87 -19.15 23.56
C SER A 166 58.77 -20.12 23.13
N VAL A 167 58.38 -21.05 24.01
CA VAL A 167 57.29 -22.00 23.79
C VAL A 167 56.40 -21.96 25.02
N VAL A 168 55.29 -21.22 24.93
CA VAL A 168 54.32 -21.03 25.99
C VAL A 168 53.14 -21.95 25.77
N HIS A 169 52.87 -22.85 26.72
CA HIS A 169 51.76 -23.80 26.62
C HIS A 169 50.81 -23.72 27.81
N PHE A 170 49.52 -23.56 27.53
CA PHE A 170 48.45 -23.67 28.51
C PHE A 170 47.76 -25.01 28.32
N HIS A 171 48.00 -25.98 29.19
CA HIS A 171 47.40 -27.30 29.09
C HIS A 171 46.34 -27.51 30.17
N TRP A 172 45.17 -28.04 29.80
CA TRP A 172 44.10 -28.31 30.76
C TRP A 172 43.78 -27.08 31.63
N VAL A 173 43.65 -25.94 30.95
CA VAL A 173 43.24 -24.67 31.54
C VAL A 173 41.80 -24.38 31.12
N ARG A 174 40.94 -23.98 32.05
CA ARG A 174 39.53 -23.73 31.72
C ARG A 174 39.32 -22.35 31.12
N ASN A 175 39.77 -21.30 31.82
CA ASN A 175 39.61 -19.91 31.40
C ASN A 175 40.93 -19.14 31.44
N VAL A 176 41.18 -18.36 30.38
CA VAL A 176 42.31 -17.42 30.32
C VAL A 176 41.78 -16.01 30.06
N VAL A 177 42.17 -15.08 30.91
CA VAL A 177 41.76 -13.67 30.85
C VAL A 177 43.01 -12.80 30.79
N VAL A 178 43.24 -12.18 29.64
CA VAL A 178 44.31 -11.17 29.47
C VAL A 178 43.69 -9.79 29.59
N GLN A 179 43.93 -9.12 30.71
CA GLN A 179 43.44 -7.77 30.98
C GLN A 179 44.14 -6.73 30.09
N SER A 180 43.60 -5.51 30.05
CA SER A 180 44.09 -4.44 29.16
C SER A 180 45.59 -4.09 29.33
N SER A 181 46.14 -4.16 30.55
CA SER A 181 47.57 -3.97 30.80
C SER A 181 48.41 -5.24 30.57
N GLY A 182 47.76 -6.39 30.44
CA GLY A 182 48.38 -7.69 30.36
C GLY A 182 48.94 -8.03 28.99
N ALA A 183 50.04 -8.77 28.97
CA ALA A 183 50.64 -9.27 27.75
C ALA A 183 51.18 -10.69 27.91
N ILE A 184 50.83 -11.57 26.97
CA ILE A 184 51.50 -12.87 26.80
C ILE A 184 52.36 -12.74 25.53
N SER A 185 53.68 -12.83 25.67
CA SER A 185 54.63 -12.56 24.59
C SER A 185 55.62 -13.70 24.40
N ALA A 186 55.70 -14.20 23.17
CA ALA A 186 56.76 -15.06 22.66
C ALA A 186 57.61 -14.32 21.60
N SER A 187 57.56 -12.99 21.59
CA SER A 187 58.16 -12.17 20.52
C SER A 187 59.68 -12.17 20.59
N GLY A 188 60.37 -12.39 19.46
CA GLY A 188 61.83 -12.45 19.38
C GLY A 188 62.48 -13.60 20.15
N LEU A 189 61.70 -14.58 20.60
CA LEU A 189 62.17 -15.73 21.38
C LEU A 189 62.16 -17.04 20.58
N GLY A 190 62.03 -16.96 19.26
CA GLY A 190 62.10 -18.07 18.32
C GLY A 190 63.54 -18.40 17.90
N CYS A 191 63.69 -18.91 16.68
CA CYS A 191 64.98 -19.33 16.17
C CYS A 191 65.77 -18.15 15.60
N THR A 192 67.07 -18.09 15.87
CA THR A 192 68.00 -17.13 15.25
C THR A 192 68.45 -17.57 13.85
N GLY A 193 68.30 -18.86 13.55
CA GLY A 193 68.40 -19.47 12.20
C GLY A 193 67.12 -20.26 11.88
N GLY A 194 67.25 -21.41 11.23
CA GLY A 194 66.16 -22.36 10.98
C GLY A 194 65.74 -22.51 9.51
N LEU A 195 64.62 -23.22 9.30
CA LEU A 195 64.11 -23.64 7.98
C LEU A 195 63.89 -22.49 6.99
N GLY A 196 63.36 -21.37 7.45
CA GLY A 196 63.07 -20.18 6.64
C GLY A 196 64.04 -19.06 6.87
N LYS A 197 65.30 -19.34 7.26
CA LYS A 197 66.30 -18.30 7.44
C LYS A 197 66.56 -17.52 6.15
N GLY A 198 66.81 -16.22 6.28
CA GLY A 198 67.26 -15.39 5.17
C GLY A 198 68.65 -15.81 4.67
N LYS A 199 68.93 -15.65 3.37
CA LYS A 199 70.30 -15.84 2.86
C LYS A 199 71.18 -14.67 3.28
N VAL A 200 72.41 -14.95 3.69
CA VAL A 200 73.42 -13.95 4.02
C VAL A 200 74.43 -13.88 2.87
N SER A 201 74.70 -12.68 2.38
CA SER A 201 75.76 -12.41 1.41
C SER A 201 77.11 -12.15 2.08
N ASP A 202 78.21 -12.27 1.34
CA ASP A 202 79.57 -12.08 1.86
C ASP A 202 79.82 -10.68 2.46
N ASN A 203 79.02 -9.68 2.04
CA ASN A 203 79.10 -8.30 2.55
C ASN A 203 78.34 -8.09 3.87
N GLY A 204 77.69 -9.12 4.41
CA GLY A 204 76.85 -9.01 5.62
C GLY A 204 75.41 -8.57 5.38
N LEU A 205 75.00 -8.32 4.12
CA LEU A 205 73.60 -8.09 3.76
C LEU A 205 72.84 -9.40 3.87
N SER A 206 71.70 -9.39 4.58
CA SER A 206 70.82 -10.56 4.62
C SER A 206 69.37 -10.25 4.27
N GLY A 207 68.72 -11.25 3.68
CA GLY A 207 67.27 -11.24 3.49
C GLY A 207 66.53 -11.43 4.81
N GLY A 208 65.27 -11.02 4.85
CA GLY A 208 64.39 -11.31 5.98
C GLY A 208 64.07 -12.80 6.08
N ALA A 209 63.76 -13.28 7.28
CA ALA A 209 63.34 -14.65 7.48
C ALA A 209 61.90 -14.88 7.01
N GLY A 210 61.55 -16.08 6.55
CA GLY A 210 60.20 -16.47 6.18
C GLY A 210 59.62 -17.47 7.19
N HIS A 211 58.34 -17.36 7.50
CA HIS A 211 57.52 -18.30 8.26
C HIS A 211 56.08 -17.83 8.11
N GLY A 212 55.12 -18.67 7.67
CA GLY A 212 53.79 -18.19 7.27
C GLY A 212 53.80 -17.43 5.94
N GLY A 213 54.49 -16.29 5.91
CA GLY A 213 54.83 -15.50 4.73
C GLY A 213 56.31 -15.61 4.31
N ARG A 214 56.61 -15.27 3.05
CA ARG A 214 57.99 -15.22 2.54
C ARG A 214 58.75 -14.02 3.13
N GLY A 215 60.00 -14.20 3.53
CA GLY A 215 60.87 -13.08 3.91
C GLY A 215 61.15 -12.15 2.73
N GLY A 216 61.32 -10.86 3.02
CA GLY A 216 61.69 -9.86 2.03
C GLY A 216 63.15 -10.00 1.61
N ASP A 217 63.45 -9.74 0.35
CA ASP A 217 64.82 -9.76 -0.17
C ASP A 217 65.59 -8.53 0.34
N GLY A 218 66.82 -8.72 0.80
CA GLY A 218 67.74 -7.63 1.15
C GLY A 218 68.40 -7.09 -0.11
N TYR A 219 68.53 -5.77 -0.22
CA TYR A 219 69.18 -5.12 -1.37
C TYR A 219 70.01 -3.93 -0.91
N TYR A 220 71.29 -3.93 -1.25
CA TYR A 220 72.18 -2.80 -0.97
C TYR A 220 73.22 -2.66 -2.09
N ASN A 221 73.25 -1.51 -2.73
CA ASN A 221 74.29 -1.08 -3.68
C ASN A 221 74.64 -2.14 -4.75
N GLY A 222 73.63 -2.75 -5.37
CA GLY A 222 73.78 -3.75 -6.44
C GLY A 222 73.95 -5.20 -5.98
N THR A 223 74.13 -5.44 -4.68
CA THR A 223 74.13 -6.79 -4.08
C THR A 223 72.73 -7.13 -3.54
N SER A 224 72.24 -8.34 -3.83
CA SER A 224 70.94 -8.84 -3.40
C SER A 224 71.07 -10.11 -2.58
N ALA A 225 70.37 -10.18 -1.46
CA ALA A 225 70.27 -11.36 -0.60
C ALA A 225 68.82 -11.83 -0.55
N GLU A 226 68.56 -13.08 -0.96
CA GLU A 226 67.18 -13.60 -1.01
C GLU A 226 66.60 -13.79 0.41
N GLY A 227 65.33 -13.42 0.56
CA GLY A 227 64.55 -13.68 1.76
C GLY A 227 64.19 -15.16 1.91
N GLY A 228 63.93 -15.56 3.15
CA GLY A 228 63.57 -16.92 3.52
C GLY A 228 62.22 -17.37 2.94
N VAL A 229 62.09 -18.68 2.68
CA VAL A 229 60.84 -19.27 2.21
C VAL A 229 59.82 -19.38 3.35
N ALA A 230 58.53 -19.34 3.02
CA ALA A 230 57.47 -19.68 3.96
C ALA A 230 57.44 -21.20 4.19
N TYR A 231 57.28 -21.63 5.45
CA TYR A 231 57.19 -23.04 5.84
C TYR A 231 56.10 -23.25 6.90
N GLY A 232 55.88 -24.52 7.26
CA GLY A 232 54.90 -24.98 8.25
C GLY A 232 53.48 -25.14 7.70
N ASP A 233 52.63 -25.84 8.45
CA ASP A 233 51.23 -26.07 8.09
C ASP A 233 50.34 -24.89 8.54
N ALA A 234 49.47 -24.40 7.65
CA ALA A 234 48.49 -23.38 8.01
C ALA A 234 47.29 -23.96 8.78
N GLY A 235 46.95 -25.24 8.60
CA GLY A 235 45.81 -25.90 9.23
C GLY A 235 46.06 -26.38 10.66
N LEU A 236 47.33 -26.57 11.04
CA LEU A 236 47.75 -26.93 12.38
C LEU A 236 49.20 -26.45 12.63
N PRO A 237 49.43 -25.13 12.71
CA PRO A 237 50.76 -24.57 12.85
C PRO A 237 51.35 -24.88 14.22
N CYS A 238 52.63 -25.22 14.28
CA CYS A 238 53.35 -25.49 15.53
C CYS A 238 54.86 -25.31 15.43
N GLU A 239 55.32 -24.61 14.40
CA GLU A 239 56.71 -24.33 14.14
C GLU A 239 57.12 -22.98 14.74
N LEU A 240 58.37 -22.86 15.16
CA LEU A 240 58.97 -21.59 15.60
C LEU A 240 59.25 -20.71 14.38
N GLY A 241 59.22 -19.40 14.57
CA GLY A 241 59.71 -18.44 13.57
C GLY A 241 61.23 -18.54 13.38
N SER A 242 61.69 -18.25 12.17
CA SER A 242 63.11 -18.26 11.79
C SER A 242 63.74 -16.87 11.91
N GLY A 243 65.07 -16.86 12.03
CA GLY A 243 65.87 -15.64 12.10
C GLY A 243 66.50 -15.24 10.78
N SER A 244 67.06 -14.03 10.69
CA SER A 244 67.43 -13.40 9.42
C SER A 244 68.73 -13.90 8.78
N GLY A 245 69.38 -14.94 9.30
CA GLY A 245 70.62 -15.44 8.72
C GLY A 245 71.40 -16.45 9.56
N ASN A 246 72.73 -16.34 9.52
CA ASN A 246 73.63 -17.19 10.29
C ASN A 246 73.76 -16.64 11.72
N GLY A 247 73.33 -17.39 12.73
CA GLY A 247 73.30 -16.97 14.14
C GLY A 247 74.66 -16.60 14.76
N THR A 248 75.76 -16.78 14.01
CA THR A 248 77.11 -16.35 14.39
C THR A 248 77.43 -14.90 14.04
N LEU A 249 76.61 -14.23 13.22
CA LEU A 249 76.78 -12.80 12.90
C LEU A 249 76.27 -11.91 14.04
N SER A 250 77.07 -10.91 14.42
CA SER A 250 76.65 -9.87 15.35
C SER A 250 75.47 -9.08 14.79
N GLY A 251 74.31 -9.14 15.44
CA GLY A 251 73.09 -8.44 15.04
C GLY A 251 72.03 -9.30 14.32
N ALA A 252 72.21 -10.62 14.22
CA ALA A 252 71.18 -11.52 13.69
C ALA A 252 69.90 -11.43 14.53
N THR A 253 68.75 -11.26 13.87
CA THR A 253 67.45 -11.16 14.54
C THR A 253 66.80 -12.53 14.69
N ALA A 254 66.19 -12.81 15.83
CA ALA A 254 65.42 -14.02 16.09
C ALA A 254 63.99 -13.95 15.53
N GLY A 255 63.43 -15.11 15.17
CA GLY A 255 62.01 -15.24 14.86
C GLY A 255 61.13 -15.17 16.11
N GLY A 256 59.81 -15.18 15.91
CA GLY A 256 58.83 -15.32 17.00
C GLY A 256 58.72 -16.75 17.52
N GLY A 257 58.33 -16.90 18.79
CA GLY A 257 58.12 -18.19 19.45
C GLY A 257 56.75 -18.83 19.15
N ILE A 258 56.38 -19.85 19.94
CA ILE A 258 55.09 -20.53 19.84
C ILE A 258 54.26 -20.24 21.09
N ILE A 259 52.98 -19.93 20.90
CA ILE A 259 51.99 -19.90 21.97
C ILE A 259 50.89 -20.91 21.64
N VAL A 260 50.75 -21.94 22.47
CA VAL A 260 49.69 -22.94 22.37
C VAL A 260 48.77 -22.81 23.58
N MET A 261 47.46 -22.70 23.33
CA MET A 261 46.45 -22.78 24.39
C MET A 261 45.53 -23.97 24.15
N GLY A 262 45.52 -24.89 25.10
CA GLY A 262 44.74 -26.13 25.07
C GLY A 262 45.49 -27.27 24.38
N SER A 263 44.76 -28.34 24.10
CA SER A 263 45.19 -29.49 23.31
C SER A 263 44.02 -30.08 22.55
N MET A 264 44.26 -31.09 21.69
CA MET A 264 43.18 -31.80 20.99
C MET A 264 42.20 -32.49 21.94
N GLU A 265 42.67 -32.94 23.10
CA GLU A 265 41.87 -33.65 24.11
C GLU A 265 41.21 -32.68 25.11
N HIS A 266 41.88 -31.56 25.41
CA HIS A 266 41.44 -30.59 26.42
C HIS A 266 41.51 -29.17 25.86
N ALA A 267 40.45 -28.76 25.17
CA ALA A 267 40.27 -27.38 24.71
C ALA A 267 39.91 -26.45 25.88
N LEU A 268 40.34 -25.19 25.79
CA LEU A 268 39.95 -24.14 26.74
C LEU A 268 38.45 -23.86 26.60
N SER A 269 37.76 -23.68 27.73
CA SER A 269 36.34 -23.29 27.74
C SER A 269 36.15 -21.85 27.25
N SER A 270 36.99 -20.92 27.71
CA SER A 270 36.91 -19.52 27.30
C SER A 270 38.24 -18.81 27.28
N LEU A 271 38.50 -18.06 26.21
CA LEU A 271 39.63 -17.15 26.07
C LEU A 271 39.12 -15.71 25.92
N SER A 272 39.47 -14.83 26.85
CA SER A 272 39.14 -13.41 26.78
C SER A 272 40.40 -12.54 26.76
N VAL A 273 40.57 -11.75 25.70
CA VAL A 273 41.77 -10.94 25.47
C VAL A 273 41.37 -9.48 25.31
N TYR A 274 41.71 -8.69 26.33
CA TYR A 274 41.58 -7.22 26.37
C TYR A 274 42.94 -6.51 26.21
N GLY A 275 44.04 -7.20 26.53
CA GLY A 275 45.42 -6.73 26.35
C GLY A 275 46.05 -7.24 25.04
N SER A 276 47.22 -7.87 25.13
CA SER A 276 47.94 -8.34 23.94
C SER A 276 48.45 -9.78 24.03
N LEU A 277 48.36 -10.50 22.91
CA LEU A 277 48.96 -11.82 22.69
C LEU A 277 49.93 -11.69 21.51
N ARG A 278 51.23 -11.83 21.74
CA ARG A 278 52.26 -11.50 20.74
C ARG A 278 53.24 -12.63 20.53
N ALA A 279 53.50 -13.01 19.28
CA ALA A 279 54.62 -13.86 18.90
C ALA A 279 55.31 -13.26 17.68
N ASP A 280 55.72 -12.00 17.82
CA ASP A 280 56.27 -11.20 16.72
C ASP A 280 57.76 -11.53 16.49
N GLY A 281 58.24 -11.35 15.25
CA GLY A 281 59.65 -11.48 14.92
C GLY A 281 60.47 -10.29 15.42
N GLU A 282 61.73 -10.51 15.77
CA GLU A 282 62.60 -9.46 16.27
C GLU A 282 62.98 -8.46 15.16
N SER A 283 62.95 -7.17 15.49
CA SER A 283 63.35 -6.09 14.59
C SER A 283 64.82 -5.70 14.77
N PHE A 284 65.48 -5.31 13.69
CA PHE A 284 66.84 -4.81 13.76
C PHE A 284 66.97 -3.56 14.65
N GLY A 285 67.91 -3.61 15.60
CA GLY A 285 68.21 -2.51 16.52
C GLY A 285 67.42 -2.51 17.83
N GLU A 286 66.57 -3.51 18.05
CA GLU A 286 65.80 -3.66 19.30
C GLU A 286 66.72 -4.03 20.49
N ASP A 287 67.71 -4.91 20.27
CA ASP A 287 68.73 -5.29 21.25
C ASP A 287 69.85 -4.26 21.48
N ILE A 288 70.05 -3.30 20.55
CA ILE A 288 71.08 -2.26 20.65
C ILE A 288 70.76 -1.25 21.78
N LYS A 289 69.51 -1.13 22.21
CA LYS A 289 69.14 -0.33 23.39
C LYS A 289 69.51 -0.98 24.72
N LYS A 290 69.80 -2.28 24.77
CA LYS A 290 70.12 -3.02 26.01
C LYS A 290 71.62 -3.23 26.24
N SER A 291 72.44 -3.29 25.19
CA SER A 291 73.91 -3.41 25.34
C SER A 291 74.65 -2.18 24.80
N ASN A 292 75.18 -1.37 25.72
CA ASN A 292 76.16 -0.35 25.34
C ASN A 292 77.46 -1.06 24.91
N SER A 293 77.86 -0.81 23.67
CA SER A 293 79.11 -1.25 23.02
C SER A 293 79.05 -2.59 22.26
N LYS A 294 78.91 -2.49 20.93
CA LYS A 294 79.74 -3.22 19.96
C LYS A 294 79.65 -2.53 18.60
N MET A 295 80.82 -2.30 17.98
CA MET A 295 81.01 -1.63 16.69
C MET A 295 80.30 -2.40 15.57
N MET A 296 79.38 -1.75 14.86
CA MET A 296 78.61 -2.34 13.75
C MET A 296 79.42 -2.43 12.45
N SER A 297 79.23 -3.52 11.70
CA SER A 297 79.55 -3.61 10.28
C SER A 297 78.63 -2.70 9.45
N ASN A 298 79.13 -2.15 8.34
CA ASN A 298 78.45 -1.16 7.48
C ASN A 298 77.25 -1.70 6.66
N VAL A 299 76.82 -2.95 6.87
CA VAL A 299 75.75 -3.60 6.12
C VAL A 299 74.93 -4.45 7.09
N GLY A 300 73.61 -4.39 6.96
CA GLY A 300 72.69 -4.78 8.01
C GLY A 300 71.90 -6.08 7.76
N PRO A 301 71.60 -6.84 8.82
CA PRO A 301 70.81 -8.06 8.74
C PRO A 301 69.33 -7.76 8.46
N GLY A 302 68.62 -8.77 7.93
CA GLY A 302 67.17 -8.74 7.76
C GLY A 302 66.41 -8.84 9.08
N GLY A 303 65.08 -8.77 9.02
CA GLY A 303 64.19 -8.97 10.17
C GLY A 303 63.82 -10.44 10.40
N GLY A 304 63.53 -10.78 11.65
CA GLY A 304 63.07 -12.11 12.04
C GLY A 304 61.62 -12.35 11.62
N SER A 305 61.23 -13.60 11.37
CA SER A 305 59.85 -13.90 10.97
C SER A 305 58.93 -13.95 12.19
N GLY A 306 57.63 -13.72 12.00
CA GLY A 306 56.63 -13.96 13.04
C GLY A 306 56.62 -15.43 13.49
N GLY A 307 56.06 -15.70 14.66
CA GLY A 307 55.94 -17.02 15.27
C GLY A 307 54.58 -17.68 15.02
N THR A 308 54.19 -18.59 15.91
CA THR A 308 52.95 -19.37 15.80
C THR A 308 52.05 -19.17 17.02
N ILE A 309 50.76 -18.95 16.78
CA ILE A 309 49.72 -18.99 17.81
C ILE A 309 48.69 -20.06 17.44
N LEU A 310 48.57 -21.09 18.27
CA LEU A 310 47.66 -22.22 18.10
C LEU A 310 46.68 -22.29 19.27
N LEU A 311 45.38 -22.19 18.99
CA LEU A 311 44.34 -22.08 20.02
C LEU A 311 43.31 -23.20 19.88
N PHE A 312 43.24 -24.09 20.86
CA PHE A 312 42.17 -25.08 21.03
C PHE A 312 41.16 -24.52 22.03
N ILE A 313 40.03 -24.00 21.53
CA ILE A 313 39.08 -23.20 22.31
C ILE A 313 37.63 -23.51 21.94
N HIS A 314 36.72 -23.39 22.92
CA HIS A 314 35.28 -23.39 22.69
C HIS A 314 34.76 -21.98 22.38
N THR A 315 35.14 -20.99 23.20
CA THR A 315 34.66 -19.61 23.05
C THR A 315 35.80 -18.59 23.12
N MET A 316 35.66 -17.50 22.37
CA MET A 316 36.63 -16.41 22.32
C MET A 316 35.98 -15.03 22.42
N ALA A 317 36.59 -14.14 23.21
CA ALA A 317 36.26 -12.73 23.23
C ALA A 317 37.53 -11.87 23.05
N LEU A 318 37.54 -11.03 22.00
CA LEU A 318 38.60 -10.09 21.70
C LEU A 318 38.05 -8.67 21.85
N GLY A 319 38.48 -7.94 22.90
CA GLY A 319 38.05 -6.57 23.17
C GLY A 319 38.50 -5.53 22.12
N TYR A 320 37.90 -4.35 22.12
CA TYR A 320 38.18 -3.32 21.09
C TYR A 320 39.64 -2.86 21.00
N SER A 321 40.36 -2.78 22.13
CA SER A 321 41.75 -2.32 22.20
C SER A 321 42.78 -3.45 22.19
N SER A 322 42.33 -4.69 22.04
CA SER A 322 43.24 -5.84 22.13
C SER A 322 43.86 -6.23 20.80
N SER A 323 44.98 -6.92 20.88
CA SER A 323 45.76 -7.32 19.71
C SER A 323 46.29 -8.75 19.84
N ILE A 324 46.04 -9.59 18.84
CA ILE A 324 46.77 -10.84 18.62
C ILE A 324 47.71 -10.64 17.46
N SER A 325 49.03 -10.73 17.68
CA SER A 325 50.04 -10.44 16.65
C SER A 325 51.07 -11.55 16.46
N THR A 326 51.40 -11.79 15.19
CA THR A 326 52.54 -12.59 14.73
C THR A 326 53.25 -11.85 13.58
N ILE A 327 53.51 -10.56 13.75
CA ILE A 327 54.11 -9.73 12.71
C ILE A 327 55.58 -10.08 12.48
N GLY A 328 56.05 -9.92 11.25
CA GLY A 328 57.47 -10.03 10.93
C GLY A 328 58.25 -8.80 11.42
N GLY A 329 59.51 -9.02 11.82
CA GLY A 329 60.42 -7.97 12.25
C GLY A 329 60.93 -7.09 11.11
N HIS A 330 61.33 -5.87 11.44
CA HIS A 330 61.87 -4.92 10.46
C HIS A 330 63.35 -5.19 10.15
N GLY A 331 63.72 -5.10 8.88
CA GLY A 331 65.12 -5.21 8.44
C GLY A 331 65.96 -3.99 8.80
N SER A 332 67.28 -4.11 8.71
CA SER A 332 68.20 -2.99 8.95
C SER A 332 68.04 -1.83 7.96
N PRO A 333 68.22 -0.56 8.40
CA PRO A 333 68.23 0.61 7.52
C PRO A 333 69.17 0.50 6.31
N ASP A 334 70.23 -0.31 6.40
CA ASP A 334 71.22 -0.51 5.33
C ASP A 334 70.80 -1.60 4.32
N GLY A 335 69.53 -1.60 3.91
CA GLY A 335 69.01 -2.48 2.85
C GLY A 335 68.55 -3.87 3.29
N GLY A 336 68.39 -4.12 4.60
CA GLY A 336 67.94 -5.40 5.13
C GLY A 336 66.49 -5.72 4.75
N GLY A 337 66.23 -6.97 4.37
CA GLY A 337 64.88 -7.44 4.03
C GLY A 337 63.99 -7.60 5.27
N GLY A 338 62.70 -7.30 5.15
CA GLY A 338 61.74 -7.48 6.27
C GLY A 338 61.33 -8.93 6.49
N GLY A 339 61.07 -9.34 7.73
CA GLY A 339 60.65 -10.70 8.05
C GLY A 339 59.23 -11.02 7.57
N GLY A 340 58.93 -12.27 7.23
CA GLY A 340 57.58 -12.74 6.91
C GLY A 340 56.69 -12.80 8.15
N GLY A 341 55.39 -12.54 8.00
CA GLY A 341 54.41 -12.65 9.07
C GLY A 341 54.04 -14.10 9.38
N GLY A 342 53.82 -14.44 10.64
CA GLY A 342 53.67 -15.80 11.16
C GLY A 342 52.27 -16.42 10.98
N ARG A 343 51.93 -17.39 11.82
CA ARG A 343 50.68 -18.19 11.69
C ARG A 343 49.81 -18.09 12.92
N ILE A 344 48.50 -17.97 12.71
CA ILE A 344 47.47 -18.02 13.76
C ILE A 344 46.42 -19.04 13.33
N HIS A 345 46.14 -20.04 14.17
CA HIS A 345 45.10 -21.03 13.92
C HIS A 345 44.12 -21.14 15.09
N PHE A 346 42.83 -21.04 14.77
CA PHE A 346 41.72 -21.27 15.69
C PHE A 346 41.11 -22.65 15.50
N HIS A 347 41.41 -23.55 16.42
CA HIS A 347 40.85 -24.90 16.45
C HIS A 347 39.61 -24.93 17.36
N TRP A 348 38.44 -24.70 16.77
CA TRP A 348 37.16 -24.68 17.50
C TRP A 348 36.71 -26.09 17.91
N SER A 349 36.36 -26.25 19.18
CA SER A 349 35.73 -27.48 19.72
C SER A 349 34.22 -27.29 19.88
N ASP A 350 33.44 -28.29 19.49
CA ASP A 350 31.97 -28.35 19.64
C ASP A 350 31.21 -27.12 19.12
N ILE A 351 31.31 -26.85 17.81
CA ILE A 351 30.59 -25.74 17.16
C ILE A 351 29.08 -26.03 17.21
N PRO A 352 28.26 -25.19 17.88
CA PRO A 352 26.81 -25.38 17.94
C PRO A 352 26.18 -25.15 16.56
N VAL A 353 25.08 -25.85 16.25
CA VAL A 353 24.42 -25.80 14.92
C VAL A 353 22.90 -25.74 15.10
N GLY A 354 22.21 -25.10 14.15
CA GLY A 354 20.75 -25.01 14.13
C GLY A 354 20.20 -24.10 15.23
N ASP A 355 19.14 -24.54 15.91
CA ASP A 355 18.44 -23.74 16.92
C ASP A 355 19.29 -23.42 18.16
N GLU A 356 20.30 -24.24 18.44
CA GLU A 356 21.26 -24.08 19.54
C GLU A 356 22.44 -23.16 19.18
N TYR A 357 22.50 -22.66 17.94
CA TYR A 357 23.60 -21.81 17.50
C TYR A 357 23.74 -20.55 18.37
N LEU A 358 24.95 -20.36 18.87
CA LEU A 358 25.42 -19.16 19.56
C LEU A 358 26.77 -18.75 18.95
N PRO A 359 27.05 -17.45 18.83
CA PRO A 359 28.32 -16.98 18.28
C PRO A 359 29.48 -17.44 19.18
N ILE A 360 30.38 -18.25 18.64
CA ILE A 360 31.53 -18.83 19.36
C ILE A 360 32.66 -17.81 19.57
N ALA A 361 32.70 -16.73 18.78
CA ALA A 361 33.71 -15.70 18.88
C ALA A 361 33.13 -14.29 18.76
N THR A 362 33.68 -13.37 19.53
CA THR A 362 33.43 -11.92 19.39
C THR A 362 34.76 -11.22 19.13
N ALA A 363 35.03 -10.92 17.85
CA ALA A 363 36.31 -10.39 17.40
C ALA A 363 36.27 -8.87 17.16
N ASN A 364 36.25 -8.06 18.24
CA ASN A 364 36.20 -6.59 18.11
C ASN A 364 37.60 -5.93 18.07
N GLY A 365 38.65 -6.66 18.45
CA GLY A 365 40.04 -6.19 18.42
C GLY A 365 40.77 -6.49 17.12
N SER A 366 42.10 -6.39 17.15
CA SER A 366 42.97 -6.55 15.96
C SER A 366 43.68 -7.91 15.94
N ILE A 367 43.69 -8.57 14.77
CA ILE A 367 44.51 -9.76 14.49
C ILE A 367 45.51 -9.38 13.40
N LEU A 368 46.80 -9.44 13.72
CA LEU A 368 47.89 -8.88 12.90
C LEU A 368 48.89 -9.97 12.52
N THR A 369 48.98 -10.29 11.22
CA THR A 369 49.93 -11.28 10.69
C THR A 369 50.77 -10.68 9.54
N TRP A 370 51.00 -9.37 9.57
CA TRP A 370 51.69 -8.65 8.49
C TRP A 370 53.18 -8.99 8.41
N GLY A 371 53.73 -8.97 7.20
CA GLY A 371 55.18 -9.00 7.02
C GLY A 371 55.83 -7.71 7.52
N GLY A 372 57.03 -7.81 8.05
CA GLY A 372 57.84 -6.67 8.46
C GLY A 372 58.29 -5.84 7.27
N PHE A 373 58.39 -4.52 7.47
CA PHE A 373 58.95 -3.61 6.47
C PHE A 373 60.45 -3.86 6.27
N GLY A 374 60.86 -3.98 5.01
CA GLY A 374 62.27 -3.80 4.62
C GLY A 374 62.64 -2.32 4.76
N ARG A 375 63.88 -2.04 5.17
CA ARG A 375 64.37 -0.66 5.30
C ARG A 375 65.47 -0.38 4.27
N GLY A 376 65.69 0.89 3.95
CA GLY A 376 66.60 1.30 2.87
C GLY A 376 66.06 0.88 1.51
N GLN A 377 66.82 0.07 0.76
CA GLN A 377 66.40 -0.53 -0.51
C GLN A 377 65.85 -1.96 -0.36
N GLY A 378 65.75 -2.50 0.87
CA GLY A 378 65.25 -3.85 1.13
C GLY A 378 63.74 -3.99 0.90
N HIS A 379 63.31 -5.18 0.49
CA HIS A 379 61.90 -5.49 0.29
C HIS A 379 61.20 -5.88 1.60
N SER A 380 59.89 -5.63 1.66
CA SER A 380 59.06 -6.05 2.80
C SER A 380 58.74 -7.54 2.75
N GLY A 381 58.58 -8.16 3.91
CA GLY A 381 58.12 -9.54 4.02
C GLY A 381 56.67 -9.70 3.56
N GLY A 382 56.31 -10.91 3.15
CA GLY A 382 54.95 -11.31 2.88
C GLY A 382 54.13 -11.50 4.15
N ASN A 383 52.81 -11.37 4.03
CA ASN A 383 51.88 -11.63 5.11
C ASN A 383 51.81 -13.12 5.46
N GLY A 384 51.51 -13.37 6.73
CA GLY A 384 51.23 -14.69 7.29
C GLY A 384 49.79 -15.16 7.08
N THR A 385 49.43 -16.24 7.76
CA THR A 385 48.13 -16.90 7.59
C THR A 385 47.31 -16.89 8.87
N VAL A 386 46.02 -16.55 8.76
CA VAL A 386 45.02 -16.75 9.81
C VAL A 386 44.02 -17.79 9.31
N THR A 387 43.91 -18.91 10.02
CA THR A 387 43.04 -20.02 9.63
C THR A 387 42.16 -20.45 10.81
N GLY A 388 41.07 -21.14 10.49
CA GLY A 388 40.19 -21.74 11.48
C GLY A 388 39.76 -23.14 11.04
N ARG A 389 39.21 -23.91 11.97
CA ARG A 389 38.60 -25.22 11.66
C ARG A 389 37.48 -25.07 10.62
N ALA A 390 37.33 -26.08 9.76
CA ALA A 390 36.26 -26.12 8.78
C ALA A 390 34.88 -26.07 9.45
N CYS A 391 34.05 -25.09 9.08
CA CYS A 391 32.74 -24.90 9.67
C CYS A 391 31.72 -25.97 9.20
N PRO A 392 30.73 -26.31 10.06
CA PRO A 392 29.63 -27.17 9.67
C PRO A 392 28.69 -26.48 8.65
N LYS A 393 27.71 -27.24 8.15
CA LYS A 393 26.70 -26.74 7.20
C LYS A 393 25.99 -25.50 7.75
N GLY A 394 25.63 -24.54 6.90
CA GLY A 394 24.97 -23.28 7.29
C GLY A 394 25.89 -22.16 7.81
N LEU A 395 27.13 -22.48 8.23
CA LEU A 395 28.09 -21.52 8.80
C LEU A 395 29.30 -21.32 7.89
N TYR A 396 29.97 -20.17 7.94
CA TYR A 396 31.17 -19.85 7.15
C TYR A 396 32.15 -18.92 7.88
N GLY A 397 33.33 -18.72 7.31
CA GLY A 397 34.38 -17.85 7.85
C GLY A 397 35.27 -18.52 8.89
N ILE A 398 36.14 -17.72 9.50
CA ILE A 398 37.12 -18.18 10.49
C ILE A 398 36.44 -18.47 11.84
N PHE A 399 35.35 -17.74 12.13
CA PHE A 399 34.58 -17.80 13.38
C PHE A 399 33.24 -18.56 13.25
N CYS A 400 32.99 -19.22 12.10
CA CYS A 400 31.75 -19.93 11.82
C CYS A 400 30.49 -19.09 12.05
N GLU A 401 30.38 -17.99 11.32
CA GLU A 401 29.23 -17.09 11.27
C GLU A 401 28.12 -17.64 10.36
N GLU A 402 26.87 -17.25 10.61
CA GLU A 402 25.72 -17.65 9.80
C GLU A 402 25.83 -17.14 8.35
N CYS A 403 25.57 -18.01 7.36
CA CYS A 403 25.51 -17.58 5.95
C CYS A 403 24.48 -16.43 5.76
N PRO A 404 24.73 -15.49 4.82
CA PRO A 404 23.83 -14.36 4.57
C PRO A 404 22.39 -14.76 4.25
N VAL A 405 21.42 -13.90 4.61
CA VAL A 405 19.99 -14.13 4.33
C VAL A 405 19.75 -14.31 2.84
N GLY A 406 18.98 -15.34 2.46
CA GLY A 406 18.75 -15.70 1.06
C GLY A 406 19.83 -16.59 0.46
N THR A 407 20.73 -17.15 1.27
CA THR A 407 21.70 -18.18 0.86
C THR A 407 21.56 -19.44 1.71
N PHE A 408 22.00 -20.59 1.19
CA PHE A 408 22.07 -21.88 1.89
C PHE A 408 23.42 -22.54 1.67
N LYS A 409 23.83 -23.39 2.61
CA LYS A 409 25.09 -24.13 2.55
C LYS A 409 24.95 -25.56 3.07
N ASN A 410 25.15 -26.53 2.19
CA ASN A 410 24.94 -27.96 2.46
C ASN A 410 26.23 -28.77 2.66
N VAL A 411 27.40 -28.15 2.53
CA VAL A 411 28.72 -28.78 2.68
C VAL A 411 29.50 -28.19 3.86
N THR A 412 30.43 -28.97 4.41
CA THR A 412 31.39 -28.49 5.41
C THR A 412 32.50 -27.68 4.73
N GLY A 413 32.99 -26.64 5.41
CA GLY A 413 34.06 -25.77 4.92
C GLY A 413 33.94 -24.36 5.49
N SER A 414 34.92 -23.49 5.28
CA SER A 414 34.91 -22.13 5.84
C SER A 414 34.80 -21.03 4.78
N ASP A 415 34.91 -21.38 3.50
CA ASP A 415 34.85 -20.39 2.42
C ASP A 415 33.44 -19.82 2.24
N LYS A 416 33.36 -18.49 2.04
CA LYS A 416 32.12 -17.77 1.76
C LYS A 416 31.44 -18.22 0.47
N VAL A 417 32.23 -18.69 -0.51
CA VAL A 417 31.74 -19.16 -1.82
C VAL A 417 30.83 -20.40 -1.67
N LEU A 418 30.92 -21.11 -0.54
CA LEU A 418 30.07 -22.25 -0.23
C LEU A 418 28.64 -21.87 0.20
N CYS A 419 28.37 -20.58 0.49
CA CYS A 419 27.01 -20.08 0.70
C CYS A 419 26.41 -19.74 -0.68
N HIS A 420 25.52 -20.60 -1.17
CA HIS A 420 24.88 -20.45 -2.47
C HIS A 420 23.56 -19.71 -2.38
N ASP A 421 23.25 -18.85 -3.35
CA ASP A 421 21.98 -18.12 -3.39
C ASP A 421 20.77 -19.06 -3.54
N CYS A 422 19.70 -18.72 -2.83
CA CYS A 422 18.41 -19.37 -2.95
C CYS A 422 17.71 -18.90 -4.24
N PRO A 423 17.13 -19.82 -5.02
CA PRO A 423 16.54 -19.47 -6.31
C PRO A 423 15.25 -18.65 -6.15
N LEU A 424 15.12 -17.59 -6.97
CA LEU A 424 14.02 -16.64 -6.90
C LEU A 424 12.64 -17.23 -7.29
N TRP A 425 12.59 -18.34 -8.02
CA TRP A 425 11.31 -18.97 -8.42
C TRP A 425 10.61 -19.72 -7.27
N GLU A 426 11.32 -20.00 -6.18
CA GLU A 426 10.74 -20.60 -4.97
C GLU A 426 10.14 -19.55 -4.02
N LEU A 427 10.43 -18.26 -4.26
CA LEU A 427 9.92 -17.15 -3.45
C LEU A 427 8.65 -16.58 -4.09
N PRO A 428 7.50 -16.59 -3.37
CA PRO A 428 6.30 -15.90 -3.82
C PRO A 428 6.57 -14.40 -4.01
N SER A 429 5.86 -13.74 -4.92
CA SER A 429 6.07 -12.32 -5.25
C SER A 429 5.93 -11.36 -4.06
N ARG A 430 5.18 -11.77 -3.02
CA ARG A 430 4.99 -11.04 -1.75
C ARG A 430 5.69 -11.71 -0.56
N GLY A 431 6.69 -12.57 -0.82
CA GLY A 431 7.51 -13.24 0.18
C GLY A 431 8.88 -12.58 0.36
N ILE A 432 9.43 -12.66 1.57
CA ILE A 432 10.79 -12.23 1.90
C ILE A 432 11.48 -13.37 2.67
N TYR A 433 12.71 -13.71 2.29
CA TYR A 433 13.52 -14.69 3.03
C TYR A 433 13.75 -14.24 4.47
N THR A 434 13.72 -15.19 5.40
CA THR A 434 13.93 -14.94 6.83
C THR A 434 15.29 -15.43 7.28
N ALA A 435 15.92 -14.69 8.19
CA ALA A 435 17.09 -15.17 8.91
C ALA A 435 16.70 -16.35 9.81
N VAL A 436 17.51 -17.41 9.81
CA VAL A 436 17.35 -18.59 10.66
C VAL A 436 18.64 -18.78 11.44
N ARG A 437 18.49 -19.10 12.73
CA ARG A 437 19.63 -19.35 13.61
C ARG A 437 20.44 -20.55 13.11
N GLY A 438 21.76 -20.40 13.12
CA GLY A 438 22.69 -21.40 12.60
C GLY A 438 22.78 -21.47 11.07
N GLY A 439 22.13 -20.53 10.37
CA GLY A 439 22.12 -20.47 8.91
C GLY A 439 21.28 -21.57 8.25
N VAL A 440 21.01 -21.40 6.95
CA VAL A 440 20.18 -22.34 6.19
C VAL A 440 21.08 -23.47 5.64
N THR A 441 20.75 -24.71 5.97
CA THR A 441 21.53 -25.90 5.57
C THR A 441 21.05 -26.50 4.26
N GLU A 442 19.74 -26.50 4.00
CA GLU A 442 19.08 -27.19 2.89
C GLU A 442 17.99 -26.33 2.23
N ARG A 443 17.52 -26.77 1.06
CA ARG A 443 16.42 -26.11 0.31
C ARG A 443 15.10 -26.84 0.58
N PRO A 444 13.94 -26.13 0.53
CA PRO A 444 13.75 -24.72 0.18
C PRO A 444 14.10 -23.76 1.31
N CYS A 445 14.55 -22.55 0.96
CA CYS A 445 14.93 -21.55 1.95
C CYS A 445 13.69 -20.95 2.64
N PRO A 446 13.71 -20.76 3.97
CA PRO A 446 12.56 -20.28 4.73
C PRO A 446 12.26 -18.82 4.41
N TYR A 447 10.98 -18.53 4.22
CA TYR A 447 10.46 -17.20 3.89
C TYR A 447 9.19 -16.90 4.69
N LYS A 448 8.88 -15.62 4.80
CA LYS A 448 7.61 -15.11 5.35
C LYS A 448 6.98 -14.10 4.40
N CYS A 449 5.67 -13.93 4.49
CA CYS A 449 5.01 -12.87 3.73
C CYS A 449 5.38 -11.48 4.28
N VAL A 450 5.30 -10.45 3.43
CA VAL A 450 5.58 -9.04 3.78
C VAL A 450 4.71 -8.57 4.97
N SER A 451 3.52 -9.13 5.13
CA SER A 451 2.56 -8.82 6.20
C SER A 451 1.76 -10.05 6.60
N ASP A 452 1.35 -10.13 7.87
CA ASP A 452 0.51 -11.19 8.44
C ASP A 452 -0.89 -11.30 7.81
N ARG A 453 -1.29 -10.32 6.98
CA ARG A 453 -2.56 -10.34 6.24
C ARG A 453 -2.55 -11.25 5.01
N TYR A 454 -1.36 -11.63 4.55
CA TYR A 454 -1.21 -12.55 3.44
C TYR A 454 -1.03 -13.97 3.96
N HIS A 455 -1.80 -14.90 3.43
CA HIS A 455 -1.77 -16.29 3.90
C HIS A 455 -0.67 -17.09 3.19
N MET A 456 0.19 -17.76 3.97
CA MET A 456 1.16 -18.73 3.47
C MET A 456 0.44 -19.98 2.92
N PRO A 457 1.00 -20.65 1.89
CA PRO A 457 2.35 -20.51 1.35
C PRO A 457 2.52 -19.43 0.27
N ASN A 458 1.50 -19.12 -0.53
CA ASN A 458 1.66 -18.26 -1.72
C ASN A 458 1.57 -16.75 -1.45
N CYS A 459 1.35 -16.34 -0.20
CA CYS A 459 1.12 -14.94 0.19
C CYS A 459 -0.04 -14.28 -0.57
N TYR A 460 -1.13 -15.03 -0.75
CA TYR A 460 -2.35 -14.55 -1.40
C TYR A 460 -3.19 -13.69 -0.45
N THR A 461 -3.97 -12.79 -1.04
CA THR A 461 -5.10 -12.13 -0.35
C THR A 461 -6.26 -13.10 -0.17
N THR A 462 -7.17 -12.81 0.76
CA THR A 462 -8.36 -13.64 1.01
C THR A 462 -9.25 -13.83 -0.23
N LEU A 463 -9.30 -12.86 -1.15
CA LEU A 463 -10.01 -12.98 -2.42
C LEU A 463 -9.27 -13.87 -3.41
N GLU A 464 -7.96 -13.70 -3.55
CA GLU A 464 -7.13 -14.57 -4.41
C GLU A 464 -7.22 -16.02 -3.93
N GLU A 465 -7.18 -16.26 -2.62
CA GLU A 465 -7.36 -17.58 -2.02
C GLU A 465 -8.74 -18.18 -2.35
N LEU A 466 -9.82 -17.40 -2.23
CA LEU A 466 -11.15 -17.81 -2.65
C LEU A 466 -11.20 -18.17 -4.15
N VAL A 467 -10.58 -17.37 -5.01
CA VAL A 467 -10.57 -17.62 -6.45
C VAL A 467 -9.79 -18.91 -6.77
N TYR A 468 -8.62 -19.10 -6.16
CA TYR A 468 -7.77 -20.27 -6.43
C TYR A 468 -8.28 -21.56 -5.78
N THR A 469 -8.99 -21.49 -4.65
CA THR A 469 -9.69 -22.64 -4.05
C THR A 469 -10.79 -23.20 -4.97
N PHE A 470 -11.46 -22.35 -5.76
CA PHE A 470 -12.44 -22.78 -6.77
C PHE A 470 -11.81 -23.15 -8.14
N GLY A 471 -10.50 -23.37 -8.22
CA GLY A 471 -9.82 -23.79 -9.44
C GLY A 471 -9.31 -22.64 -10.32
N GLY A 472 -9.26 -21.42 -9.78
CA GLY A 472 -8.70 -20.24 -10.45
C GLY A 472 -9.75 -19.30 -11.04
N PRO A 473 -9.31 -18.17 -11.64
CA PRO A 473 -10.19 -17.08 -12.07
C PRO A 473 -11.32 -17.53 -13.01
N TRP A 474 -11.00 -18.37 -13.99
CA TRP A 474 -11.95 -18.85 -14.99
C TRP A 474 -13.07 -19.69 -14.38
N TRP A 475 -12.72 -20.70 -13.57
CA TRP A 475 -13.69 -21.57 -12.93
C TRP A 475 -14.57 -20.82 -11.92
N PHE A 476 -13.97 -19.92 -11.14
CA PHE A 476 -14.71 -19.04 -10.23
C PHE A 476 -15.74 -18.17 -10.99
N CYS A 477 -15.33 -17.57 -12.12
CA CYS A 477 -16.25 -16.78 -12.96
C CYS A 477 -17.40 -17.62 -13.54
N PHE A 478 -17.14 -18.86 -13.99
CA PHE A 478 -18.20 -19.74 -14.50
C PHE A 478 -19.20 -20.14 -13.41
N ILE A 479 -18.72 -20.49 -12.21
CA ILE A 479 -19.57 -20.83 -11.07
C ILE A 479 -20.42 -19.61 -10.65
N LEU A 480 -19.80 -18.44 -10.56
CA LEU A 480 -20.49 -17.19 -10.23
C LEU A 480 -21.56 -16.87 -11.27
N LEU A 481 -21.26 -16.99 -12.56
CA LEU A 481 -22.22 -16.77 -13.64
C LEU A 481 -23.39 -17.75 -13.58
N GLY A 482 -23.13 -19.04 -13.33
CA GLY A 482 -24.18 -20.04 -13.16
C GLY A 482 -25.11 -19.73 -11.99
N LEU A 483 -24.53 -19.31 -10.85
CA LEU A 483 -25.28 -18.91 -9.66
C LEU A 483 -26.12 -17.64 -9.90
N LEU A 484 -25.58 -16.65 -10.63
CA LEU A 484 -26.30 -15.45 -11.03
C LEU A 484 -27.51 -15.78 -11.92
N ILE A 485 -27.36 -16.66 -12.91
CA ILE A 485 -28.45 -17.08 -13.79
C ILE A 485 -29.53 -17.83 -13.00
N LEU A 486 -29.14 -18.74 -12.09
CA LEU A 486 -30.08 -19.47 -11.24
C LEU A 486 -30.89 -18.51 -10.36
N LEU A 487 -30.22 -17.57 -9.68
CA LEU A 487 -30.88 -16.56 -8.86
C LEU A 487 -31.78 -15.64 -9.69
N ALA A 488 -31.36 -15.27 -10.90
CA ALA A 488 -32.18 -14.46 -11.80
C ALA A 488 -33.45 -15.18 -12.25
N LEU A 489 -33.37 -16.49 -12.51
CA LEU A 489 -34.54 -17.33 -12.79
C LEU A 489 -35.49 -17.38 -11.60
N VAL A 490 -34.97 -17.57 -10.38
CA VAL A 490 -35.78 -17.53 -9.15
C VAL A 490 -36.46 -16.17 -8.97
N LEU A 491 -35.76 -15.06 -9.19
CA LEU A 491 -36.33 -13.71 -9.14
C LEU A 491 -37.39 -13.51 -10.22
N SER A 492 -37.19 -14.03 -11.43
CA SER A 492 -38.18 -13.96 -12.51
C SER A 492 -39.44 -14.74 -12.18
N VAL A 493 -39.31 -15.93 -11.61
CA VAL A 493 -40.46 -16.74 -11.13
C VAL A 493 -41.16 -16.05 -9.96
N ALA A 494 -40.42 -15.49 -9.01
CA ALA A 494 -40.97 -14.72 -7.90
C ALA A 494 -41.76 -13.50 -8.41
N ARG A 495 -41.21 -12.74 -9.37
CA ARG A 495 -41.91 -11.63 -10.02
C ARG A 495 -43.24 -12.08 -10.63
N MET A 496 -43.26 -13.17 -11.40
CA MET A 496 -44.49 -13.70 -11.98
C MET A 496 -45.52 -14.07 -10.91
N LYS A 497 -45.09 -14.68 -9.80
CA LYS A 497 -45.97 -15.12 -8.71
C LYS A 497 -46.53 -13.97 -7.87
N TYR A 498 -45.74 -12.94 -7.58
CA TYR A 498 -46.18 -11.79 -6.79
C TYR A 498 -46.93 -10.73 -7.63
N ALA A 499 -46.62 -10.59 -8.92
CA ALA A 499 -47.31 -9.66 -9.81
C ALA A 499 -48.67 -10.16 -10.32
N ALA A 500 -48.89 -11.49 -10.38
CA ALA A 500 -50.17 -12.09 -10.79
C ALA A 500 -51.20 -12.21 -9.64
N GLY A 501 -50.87 -11.73 -8.44
CA GLY A 501 -51.69 -11.92 -7.24
C GLY A 501 -53.01 -11.13 -7.20
N ASP A 502 -53.20 -10.14 -8.07
CA ASP A 502 -54.36 -9.22 -8.01
C ASP A 502 -55.42 -9.41 -9.11
N GLU A 503 -55.26 -10.33 -10.07
CA GLU A 503 -56.33 -10.67 -11.01
C GLU A 503 -56.45 -12.18 -11.22
N LEU A 504 -57.64 -12.71 -10.88
CA LEU A 504 -58.02 -14.11 -11.05
C LEU A 504 -58.01 -14.47 -12.57
N PRO A 505 -57.25 -15.48 -13.03
CA PRO A 505 -57.18 -15.77 -14.46
C PRO A 505 -58.40 -16.57 -14.94
N SER A 506 -59.14 -16.04 -15.92
CA SER A 506 -60.00 -16.86 -16.78
C SER A 506 -59.13 -17.61 -17.79
N VAL A 507 -59.14 -18.93 -17.71
CA VAL A 507 -58.40 -19.86 -18.57
C VAL A 507 -58.90 -19.78 -20.03
N VAL A 508 -58.05 -19.35 -20.97
CA VAL A 508 -58.15 -19.66 -22.41
C VAL A 508 -56.72 -19.90 -22.97
N PRO A 509 -56.49 -20.89 -23.86
CA PRO A 509 -55.15 -21.24 -24.35
C PRO A 509 -54.63 -20.28 -25.45
N PRO A 510 -53.31 -20.24 -25.72
CA PRO A 510 -52.70 -19.26 -26.60
C PRO A 510 -52.91 -19.65 -28.07
N GLN A 511 -53.67 -18.85 -28.82
CA GLN A 511 -53.66 -18.88 -30.28
C GLN A 511 -52.69 -17.83 -30.85
N ARG A 512 -52.07 -18.22 -31.96
CA ARG A 512 -51.04 -17.49 -32.72
C ARG A 512 -51.40 -16.02 -32.99
N GLN A 513 -50.36 -15.19 -32.97
CA GLN A 513 -50.26 -13.86 -33.59
C GLN A 513 -51.32 -13.61 -34.67
N SER A 514 -52.38 -12.92 -34.28
CA SER A 514 -53.25 -12.20 -35.21
C SER A 514 -53.63 -10.85 -34.61
N ARG A 515 -53.46 -9.85 -35.46
CA ARG A 515 -53.95 -8.47 -35.38
C ARG A 515 -55.13 -8.23 -34.43
N ILE A 516 -54.98 -7.12 -33.68
CA ILE A 516 -56.02 -6.32 -33.03
C ILE A 516 -56.55 -6.94 -31.73
N ASP A 517 -55.91 -6.62 -30.61
CA ASP A 517 -56.57 -6.65 -29.31
C ASP A 517 -56.88 -5.22 -28.87
N HIS A 518 -58.18 -4.98 -28.88
CA HIS A 518 -58.97 -3.81 -28.55
C HIS A 518 -58.39 -2.92 -27.45
N SER A 519 -58.51 -1.60 -27.68
CA SER A 519 -58.58 -0.59 -26.64
C SER A 519 -59.30 -1.15 -25.42
N PHE A 520 -58.59 -1.34 -24.30
CA PHE A 520 -59.25 -1.63 -23.03
C PHE A 520 -60.34 -0.56 -22.86
N PRO A 521 -61.63 -0.95 -22.76
CA PRO A 521 -62.63 0.01 -22.37
C PRO A 521 -62.19 0.51 -21.01
N PHE A 522 -62.01 1.83 -20.89
CA PHE A 522 -61.69 2.47 -19.64
C PHE A 522 -62.88 2.24 -18.70
N LEU A 523 -62.88 1.13 -17.98
CA LEU A 523 -63.82 0.86 -16.91
C LEU A 523 -63.42 1.78 -15.76
N GLU A 524 -63.97 3.00 -15.77
CA GLU A 524 -64.01 3.85 -14.59
C GLU A 524 -64.48 3.01 -13.42
N SER A 525 -63.77 3.11 -12.30
CA SER A 525 -64.21 2.44 -11.08
C SER A 525 -65.63 2.91 -10.73
N LEU A 526 -66.44 2.08 -10.08
CA LEU A 526 -67.77 2.50 -9.63
C LEU A 526 -67.70 3.79 -8.78
N ASN A 527 -66.56 4.06 -8.13
CA ASN A 527 -66.27 5.26 -7.36
C ASN A 527 -65.95 6.50 -8.24
N GLU A 528 -65.48 6.31 -9.47
CA GLU A 528 -65.35 7.37 -10.49
C GLU A 528 -66.69 7.67 -11.18
N VAL A 529 -67.54 6.65 -11.40
CA VAL A 529 -68.86 6.76 -12.04
C VAL A 529 -69.97 7.26 -11.09
N LEU A 530 -69.85 7.04 -9.76
CA LEU A 530 -70.85 7.50 -8.78
C LEU A 530 -70.85 9.01 -8.49
N GLU A 531 -69.91 9.78 -9.05
CA GLU A 531 -69.92 11.25 -8.93
C GLU A 531 -70.70 11.90 -10.09
N THR A 532 -72.04 11.85 -10.02
CA THR A 532 -72.95 12.56 -10.93
C THR A 532 -72.73 14.08 -11.00
N ASN A 533 -71.94 14.65 -10.08
CA ASN A 533 -71.53 16.07 -10.07
C ASN A 533 -70.54 16.45 -11.19
N ARG A 534 -69.84 15.49 -11.82
CA ARG A 534 -68.75 15.79 -12.79
C ARG A 534 -69.20 16.35 -14.14
N THR A 535 -70.40 16.03 -14.62
CA THR A 535 -70.90 16.54 -15.92
C THR A 535 -71.42 17.98 -15.85
N GLU A 536 -71.75 18.46 -14.65
CA GLU A 536 -72.11 19.86 -14.40
C GLU A 536 -70.85 20.76 -14.31
N GLU A 537 -69.74 20.23 -13.75
CA GLU A 537 -68.48 20.97 -13.58
C GLU A 537 -67.78 21.32 -14.91
N SER A 538 -67.80 20.42 -15.91
CA SER A 538 -67.20 20.74 -17.22
C SER A 538 -68.00 21.79 -17.98
N ARG A 539 -69.31 21.89 -17.73
CA ARG A 539 -70.21 22.89 -18.31
C ARG A 539 -70.13 24.25 -17.62
N SER A 540 -69.54 24.37 -16.43
CA SER A 540 -69.35 25.65 -15.73
C SER A 540 -67.92 26.18 -15.79
N HIS A 541 -66.97 25.42 -16.33
CA HIS A 541 -65.57 25.83 -16.46
C HIS A 541 -65.38 27.03 -17.39
N VAL A 542 -64.67 28.06 -16.94
CA VAL A 542 -64.40 29.29 -17.71
C VAL A 542 -63.00 29.27 -18.29
N HIS A 543 -61.98 29.26 -17.44
CA HIS A 543 -60.59 29.43 -17.86
C HIS A 543 -59.65 28.71 -16.90
N ARG A 544 -58.53 28.23 -17.46
CA ARG A 544 -57.44 27.57 -16.75
C ARG A 544 -56.22 28.49 -16.73
N MET A 545 -55.81 28.93 -15.55
CA MET A 545 -54.63 29.76 -15.36
C MET A 545 -53.44 28.91 -14.89
N TYR A 546 -52.35 28.90 -15.66
CA TYR A 546 -51.15 28.14 -15.32
C TYR A 546 -50.21 28.93 -14.40
N PHE A 547 -49.54 28.22 -13.49
CA PHE A 547 -48.45 28.78 -12.69
C PHE A 547 -47.17 28.91 -13.53
N MET A 548 -46.43 29.98 -13.30
CA MET A 548 -45.12 30.23 -13.89
C MET A 548 -44.01 29.57 -13.05
N GLY A 549 -42.94 29.14 -13.72
CA GLY A 549 -41.75 28.53 -13.10
C GLY A 549 -41.77 26.99 -13.03
N PRO A 550 -40.59 26.34 -12.98
CA PRO A 550 -40.44 24.87 -13.01
C PRO A 550 -40.52 24.19 -11.62
N ASN A 551 -40.96 24.88 -10.58
CA ASN A 551 -41.05 24.36 -9.20
C ASN A 551 -39.71 23.84 -8.65
N THR A 552 -38.67 24.66 -8.75
CA THR A 552 -37.34 24.36 -8.20
C THR A 552 -37.07 25.22 -6.96
N PHE A 553 -36.12 24.84 -6.10
CA PHE A 553 -35.77 25.66 -4.94
C PHE A 553 -35.32 27.08 -5.31
N SER A 554 -34.74 27.26 -6.50
CA SER A 554 -34.36 28.58 -7.05
C SER A 554 -35.54 29.36 -7.64
N GLU A 555 -36.55 28.68 -8.15
CA GLU A 555 -37.70 29.29 -8.82
C GLU A 555 -38.99 28.49 -8.51
N PRO A 556 -39.70 28.88 -7.43
CA PRO A 556 -40.98 28.27 -7.05
C PRO A 556 -42.11 28.67 -8.02
N TRP A 557 -43.25 28.00 -7.88
CA TRP A 557 -44.47 28.39 -8.59
C TRP A 557 -44.92 29.79 -8.21
N HIS A 558 -45.34 30.57 -9.20
CA HIS A 558 -45.94 31.89 -8.98
C HIS A 558 -46.98 32.25 -10.04
N LEU A 559 -47.95 33.09 -9.68
CA LEU A 559 -48.98 33.67 -10.55
C LEU A 559 -48.68 35.16 -10.82
N THR A 560 -49.17 35.67 -11.94
CA THR A 560 -49.04 37.08 -12.33
C THR A 560 -50.13 37.96 -11.71
N HIS A 561 -49.79 39.19 -11.31
CA HIS A 561 -50.72 40.18 -10.71
C HIS A 561 -51.68 40.84 -11.71
N CYS A 562 -51.96 40.19 -12.85
CA CYS A 562 -52.91 40.68 -13.83
C CYS A 562 -53.87 39.54 -14.20
N PRO A 563 -55.19 39.70 -13.98
CA PRO A 563 -56.15 38.67 -14.37
C PRO A 563 -56.20 38.55 -15.91
N PRO A 564 -56.31 37.33 -16.46
CA PRO A 564 -56.50 37.13 -17.91
C PRO A 564 -57.77 37.81 -18.42
N GLU A 565 -57.78 38.20 -19.71
CA GLU A 565 -58.91 38.87 -20.36
C GLU A 565 -60.22 38.06 -20.23
N GLN A 566 -60.15 36.73 -20.17
CA GLN A 566 -61.30 35.83 -20.02
C GLN A 566 -61.85 35.75 -18.58
N VAL A 567 -61.09 36.19 -17.59
CA VAL A 567 -61.42 36.09 -16.15
C VAL A 567 -61.74 37.45 -15.53
N ILE A 568 -61.30 38.54 -16.17
CA ILE A 568 -61.47 39.92 -15.68
C ILE A 568 -62.93 40.30 -15.39
N GLU A 569 -63.88 39.69 -16.12
CA GLU A 569 -65.32 39.94 -15.94
C GLU A 569 -65.93 39.23 -14.73
N ILE A 570 -65.30 38.17 -14.23
CA ILE A 570 -65.80 37.32 -13.13
C ILE A 570 -65.14 37.68 -11.81
N VAL A 571 -64.04 38.43 -11.84
CA VAL A 571 -63.17 38.66 -10.69
C VAL A 571 -63.08 40.15 -10.31
N TYR A 572 -62.89 40.43 -9.01
CA TYR A 572 -62.49 41.75 -8.52
C TYR A 572 -60.96 41.86 -8.55
N GLU A 573 -60.42 42.80 -9.33
CA GLU A 573 -58.98 42.95 -9.57
C GLU A 573 -58.16 43.10 -8.26
N ASP A 574 -58.60 43.94 -7.33
CA ASP A 574 -57.89 44.17 -6.06
C ASP A 574 -57.90 42.93 -5.13
N ALA A 575 -58.98 42.15 -5.15
CA ALA A 575 -59.08 40.91 -4.36
C ALA A 575 -58.29 39.77 -5.01
N PHE A 576 -58.20 39.76 -6.34
CA PHE A 576 -57.35 38.84 -7.09
C PHE A 576 -55.88 39.05 -6.80
N ASN A 577 -55.41 40.29 -6.75
CA ASN A 577 -54.02 40.59 -6.45
C ASN A 577 -53.59 40.10 -5.06
N ARG A 578 -54.47 40.25 -4.05
CA ARG A 578 -54.24 39.70 -2.70
C ARG A 578 -54.21 38.17 -2.69
N PHE A 579 -55.11 37.53 -3.43
CA PHE A 579 -55.09 36.08 -3.62
C PHE A 579 -53.76 35.61 -4.24
N VAL A 580 -53.27 36.32 -5.26
CA VAL A 580 -51.98 36.04 -5.91
C VAL A 580 -50.81 36.18 -4.92
N ASP A 581 -50.79 37.22 -4.09
CA ASP A 581 -49.75 37.42 -3.06
C ASP A 581 -49.68 36.24 -2.07
N GLU A 582 -50.83 35.79 -1.56
CA GLU A 582 -50.91 34.68 -0.61
C GLU A 582 -50.51 33.35 -1.25
N VAL A 583 -50.98 33.09 -2.48
CA VAL A 583 -50.61 31.89 -3.25
C VAL A 583 -49.11 31.87 -3.56
N ASN A 584 -48.53 32.99 -3.98
CA ASN A 584 -47.09 33.12 -4.25
C ASN A 584 -46.26 32.95 -2.97
N GLY A 585 -46.75 33.46 -1.83
CA GLY A 585 -46.14 33.27 -0.51
C GLY A 585 -46.13 31.79 -0.07
N LEU A 586 -47.25 31.08 -0.24
CA LEU A 586 -47.37 29.66 0.10
C LEU A 586 -46.48 28.77 -0.78
N ALA A 587 -46.36 29.10 -2.07
CA ALA A 587 -45.54 28.39 -3.04
C ALA A 587 -44.02 28.55 -2.81
N ALA A 588 -43.57 29.60 -2.11
CA ALA A 588 -42.15 29.87 -1.88
C ALA A 588 -41.46 28.83 -0.97
N TYR A 589 -40.23 28.44 -1.31
CA TYR A 589 -39.41 27.51 -0.53
C TYR A 589 -38.56 28.21 0.54
N GLN A 590 -38.28 27.50 1.64
CA GLN A 590 -37.35 27.99 2.66
C GLN A 590 -35.90 27.63 2.30
N TRP A 591 -34.93 28.46 2.71
CA TRP A 591 -33.52 28.29 2.33
C TRP A 591 -32.92 26.94 2.77
N TRP A 592 -33.29 26.44 3.96
CA TRP A 592 -32.75 25.18 4.50
C TRP A 592 -33.25 23.95 3.73
N GLU A 593 -34.45 24.00 3.13
CA GLU A 593 -35.00 22.92 2.31
C GLU A 593 -34.10 22.67 1.09
N GLY A 594 -33.57 23.75 0.50
CA GLY A 594 -32.58 23.72 -0.57
C GLY A 594 -31.18 23.29 -0.12
N SER A 595 -30.75 23.68 1.09
CA SER A 595 -29.45 23.26 1.63
C SER A 595 -29.39 21.75 1.88
N ILE A 596 -30.44 21.15 2.44
CA ILE A 596 -30.55 19.70 2.64
C ILE A 596 -30.48 18.97 1.30
N TYR A 597 -31.21 19.46 0.29
CA TYR A 597 -31.14 18.91 -1.06
C TYR A 597 -29.72 18.98 -1.64
N SER A 598 -29.03 20.11 -1.48
CA SER A 598 -27.65 20.27 -1.97
C SER A 598 -26.69 19.27 -1.32
N ILE A 599 -26.77 19.07 0.00
CA ILE A 599 -25.93 18.11 0.73
C ILE A 599 -26.25 16.68 0.28
N LEU A 600 -27.52 16.30 0.24
CA LEU A 600 -27.95 14.97 -0.20
C LEU A 600 -27.62 14.71 -1.67
N SER A 601 -27.63 15.72 -2.54
CA SER A 601 -27.31 15.54 -3.96
C SER A 601 -25.87 15.07 -4.19
N VAL A 602 -24.96 15.43 -3.29
CA VAL A 602 -23.55 15.00 -3.30
C VAL A 602 -23.36 13.66 -2.59
N LEU A 603 -24.02 13.47 -1.44
CA LEU A 603 -23.85 12.28 -0.61
C LEU A 603 -24.68 11.08 -1.08
N ALA A 604 -25.97 11.27 -1.37
CA ALA A 604 -26.91 10.21 -1.71
C ALA A 604 -28.04 10.72 -2.64
N TYR A 605 -27.77 10.75 -3.95
CA TYR A 605 -28.70 11.26 -4.98
C TYR A 605 -30.14 10.70 -4.89
N PRO A 606 -30.39 9.40 -4.63
CA PRO A 606 -31.74 8.87 -4.42
C PRO A 606 -32.53 9.56 -3.30
N LEU A 607 -31.86 9.86 -2.19
CA LEU A 607 -32.45 10.54 -1.05
C LEU A 607 -32.69 12.03 -1.35
N ALA A 608 -31.83 12.64 -2.16
CA ALA A 608 -32.04 14.01 -2.64
C ALA A 608 -33.29 14.12 -3.52
N TRP A 609 -33.50 13.15 -4.43
CA TRP A 609 -34.68 13.11 -5.29
C TRP A 609 -35.98 12.90 -4.49
N SER A 610 -35.98 11.95 -3.54
CA SER A 610 -37.16 11.70 -2.71
C SER A 610 -37.51 12.91 -1.83
N TRP A 611 -36.50 13.58 -1.26
CA TRP A 611 -36.65 14.84 -0.52
C TRP A 611 -37.30 15.92 -1.37
N LEU A 612 -36.80 16.17 -2.59
CA LEU A 612 -37.36 17.17 -3.51
C LEU A 612 -38.83 16.87 -3.82
N GLN A 613 -39.16 15.62 -4.13
CA GLN A 613 -40.54 15.25 -4.45
C GLN A 613 -41.48 15.38 -3.24
N GLN A 614 -41.01 15.08 -2.04
CA GLN A 614 -41.78 15.27 -0.81
C GLN A 614 -42.05 16.75 -0.53
N CYS A 615 -41.05 17.62 -0.68
CA CYS A 615 -41.21 19.08 -0.58
C CYS A 615 -42.26 19.59 -1.58
N ARG A 616 -42.19 19.18 -2.85
CA ARG A 616 -43.17 19.55 -3.88
C ARG A 616 -44.60 19.09 -3.56
N LYS A 617 -44.77 17.85 -3.12
CA LYS A 617 -46.09 17.32 -2.71
C LYS A 617 -46.70 18.12 -1.57
N ARG A 618 -45.88 18.43 -0.55
CA ARG A 618 -46.31 19.24 0.60
C ARG A 618 -46.78 20.63 0.17
N LYS A 619 -46.08 21.29 -0.75
CA LYS A 619 -46.49 22.60 -1.29
C LYS A 619 -47.81 22.55 -2.04
N LEU A 620 -48.02 21.53 -2.88
CA LEU A 620 -49.32 21.34 -3.57
C LEU A 620 -50.47 21.08 -2.58
N GLN A 621 -50.23 20.28 -1.53
CA GLN A 621 -51.24 20.02 -0.49
C GLN A 621 -51.63 21.32 0.22
N LEU A 622 -50.65 22.13 0.64
CA LEU A 622 -50.92 23.44 1.26
C LEU A 622 -51.73 24.36 0.34
N LEU A 623 -51.40 24.43 -0.95
CA LEU A 623 -52.16 25.24 -1.92
C LEU A 623 -53.60 24.72 -2.12
N ARG A 624 -53.81 23.40 -2.11
CA ARG A 624 -55.15 22.80 -2.22
C ARG A 624 -55.99 23.05 -0.97
N ASP A 625 -55.39 22.90 0.20
CA ASP A 625 -56.07 23.11 1.49
C ASP A 625 -56.44 24.60 1.65
N PHE A 626 -55.53 25.49 1.25
CA PHE A 626 -55.77 26.93 1.23
C PHE A 626 -56.97 27.30 0.36
N VAL A 627 -57.00 26.87 -0.91
CA VAL A 627 -58.09 27.21 -1.84
C VAL A 627 -59.41 26.52 -1.48
N ARG A 628 -59.38 25.32 -0.89
CA ARG A 628 -60.60 24.56 -0.58
C ARG A 628 -61.24 24.96 0.75
N SER A 629 -60.45 25.39 1.74
CA SER A 629 -60.91 25.50 3.12
C SER A 629 -60.54 26.79 3.86
N GLU A 630 -59.47 27.48 3.47
CA GLU A 630 -59.00 28.68 4.19
C GLU A 630 -59.37 29.98 3.48
N TYR A 631 -59.50 29.96 2.15
CA TYR A 631 -59.78 31.15 1.35
C TYR A 631 -61.27 31.29 0.99
N ASP A 632 -61.89 32.41 1.37
CA ASP A 632 -63.32 32.70 1.18
C ASP A 632 -63.77 32.95 -0.28
N HIS A 633 -62.93 32.64 -1.27
CA HIS A 633 -63.14 32.94 -2.70
C HIS A 633 -63.53 34.41 -2.99
N ALA A 634 -63.11 35.35 -2.13
CA ALA A 634 -63.53 36.76 -2.16
C ALA A 634 -63.20 37.48 -3.49
N CYS A 635 -62.30 36.93 -4.29
CA CYS A 635 -61.98 37.42 -5.63
C CYS A 635 -63.11 37.20 -6.64
N LEU A 636 -64.02 36.24 -6.44
CA LEU A 636 -65.14 35.97 -7.37
C LEU A 636 -66.31 36.93 -7.14
N ARG A 637 -66.95 37.38 -8.22
CA ARG A 637 -68.14 38.25 -8.17
C ARG A 637 -69.40 37.51 -7.73
N SER A 638 -69.57 36.25 -8.14
CA SER A 638 -70.69 35.38 -7.77
C SER A 638 -70.82 35.22 -6.26
N CYS A 639 -72.05 35.35 -5.74
CA CYS A 639 -72.34 35.09 -4.33
C CYS A 639 -72.40 33.58 -4.06
N ARG A 640 -72.90 32.80 -5.03
CA ARG A 640 -73.04 31.35 -4.89
C ARG A 640 -71.69 30.63 -4.87
N SER A 641 -70.76 31.01 -5.76
CA SER A 641 -69.44 30.37 -5.83
C SER A 641 -68.61 30.62 -4.56
N ARG A 642 -68.78 31.80 -3.93
CA ARG A 642 -68.20 32.16 -2.62
C ARG A 642 -68.79 31.34 -1.48
N ALA A 643 -70.11 31.16 -1.43
CA ALA A 643 -70.79 30.46 -0.35
C ALA A 643 -70.52 28.93 -0.37
N LEU A 644 -70.35 28.34 -1.56
CA LEU A 644 -70.19 26.89 -1.72
C LEU A 644 -68.73 26.43 -1.83
N TYR A 645 -67.76 27.34 -1.88
CA TYR A 645 -66.33 27.01 -2.11
C TYR A 645 -66.11 26.18 -3.40
N GLU A 646 -66.90 26.44 -4.44
CA GLU A 646 -66.90 25.67 -5.71
C GLU A 646 -66.28 26.45 -6.89
N GLY A 647 -65.94 27.73 -6.71
CA GLY A 647 -65.55 28.61 -7.81
C GLY A 647 -64.10 28.52 -8.28
N LEU A 648 -63.18 27.98 -7.46
CA LEU A 648 -61.76 27.79 -7.80
C LEU A 648 -61.31 26.38 -7.45
N LYS A 649 -60.53 25.74 -8.31
CA LYS A 649 -59.85 24.47 -8.00
C LYS A 649 -58.38 24.51 -8.41
N VAL A 650 -57.51 24.00 -7.54
CA VAL A 650 -56.06 23.89 -7.82
C VAL A 650 -55.71 22.45 -8.15
N ALA A 651 -55.12 22.25 -9.32
CA ALA A 651 -54.59 20.98 -9.76
C ALA A 651 -53.16 21.12 -10.28
N ALA A 652 -52.48 19.99 -10.39
CA ALA A 652 -51.11 19.93 -10.84
C ALA A 652 -50.87 18.61 -11.56
N THR A 653 -49.87 18.63 -12.43
CA THR A 653 -49.43 17.46 -13.17
C THR A 653 -48.76 16.42 -12.24
N SER A 654 -48.68 15.16 -12.68
CA SER A 654 -48.18 14.04 -11.87
C SER A 654 -46.68 14.12 -11.51
N ASP A 655 -45.92 14.92 -12.23
CA ASP A 655 -44.51 15.27 -11.98
C ASP A 655 -44.35 16.48 -11.04
N LEU A 656 -45.43 17.19 -10.71
CA LEU A 656 -45.43 18.38 -9.85
C LEU A 656 -44.53 19.51 -10.38
N MET A 657 -44.34 19.57 -11.69
CA MET A 657 -43.59 20.66 -12.34
C MET A 657 -44.53 21.79 -12.79
N VAL A 658 -45.76 21.45 -13.21
CA VAL A 658 -46.78 22.41 -13.63
C VAL A 658 -47.99 22.32 -12.71
N ALA A 659 -48.45 23.47 -12.23
CA ALA A 659 -49.72 23.62 -11.52
C ALA A 659 -50.63 24.58 -12.29
N TYR A 660 -51.93 24.51 -12.04
CA TYR A 660 -52.92 25.43 -12.60
C TYR A 660 -54.10 25.63 -11.66
N VAL A 661 -54.78 26.76 -11.83
CA VAL A 661 -56.03 27.13 -11.15
C VAL A 661 -57.14 27.17 -12.19
N ASP A 662 -58.19 26.37 -11.98
CA ASP A 662 -59.39 26.33 -12.81
C ASP A 662 -60.49 27.19 -12.20
N PHE A 663 -61.10 28.06 -13.02
CA PHE A 663 -62.19 28.96 -12.63
C PHE A 663 -63.54 28.40 -13.10
N PHE A 664 -64.52 28.34 -12.19
CA PHE A 664 -65.87 27.86 -12.47
C PHE A 664 -66.92 28.95 -12.24
N LEU A 665 -67.91 29.02 -13.13
CA LEU A 665 -69.06 29.94 -13.00
C LEU A 665 -70.05 29.43 -11.95
N GLY A 666 -70.48 30.35 -11.08
CA GLY A 666 -71.64 30.14 -10.23
C GLY A 666 -72.94 30.13 -11.04
N GLY A 667 -73.94 29.37 -10.58
CA GLY A 667 -75.25 29.31 -11.25
C GLY A 667 -75.99 30.66 -11.33
N ASP A 668 -75.60 31.64 -10.52
CA ASP A 668 -76.09 33.01 -10.48
C ASP A 668 -75.49 33.93 -11.59
N GLU A 669 -74.43 33.50 -12.27
CA GLU A 669 -73.73 34.27 -13.31
C GLU A 669 -73.92 33.72 -14.74
N LYS A 670 -74.84 32.78 -14.96
CA LYS A 670 -75.10 32.20 -16.30
C LYS A 670 -75.67 33.25 -17.28
N ARG A 671 -74.83 33.81 -18.15
CA ARG A 671 -75.21 34.68 -19.29
C ARG A 671 -75.19 33.87 -20.59
N ALA A 672 -75.88 34.33 -21.64
CA ALA A 672 -75.87 33.63 -22.94
C ALA A 672 -74.46 33.52 -23.57
N ASP A 673 -73.56 34.43 -23.21
CA ASP A 673 -72.17 34.50 -23.71
C ASP A 673 -71.15 33.75 -22.81
N LEU A 674 -71.55 33.30 -21.62
CA LEU A 674 -70.69 32.69 -20.60
C LEU A 674 -71.31 31.37 -20.08
N PRO A 675 -70.60 30.23 -20.10
CA PRO A 675 -69.20 30.07 -20.46
C PRO A 675 -68.93 30.13 -21.98
N PRO A 676 -67.74 30.59 -22.40
CA PRO A 676 -67.40 30.67 -23.81
C PRO A 676 -67.40 29.28 -24.46
N ARG A 677 -68.00 29.18 -25.65
CA ARG A 677 -67.94 27.96 -26.49
C ARG A 677 -66.50 27.69 -26.92
N LEU A 678 -66.16 26.43 -27.26
CA LEU A 678 -64.79 26.06 -27.63
C LEU A 678 -64.16 27.00 -28.68
N HIS A 679 -64.89 27.33 -29.75
CA HIS A 679 -64.38 28.24 -30.80
C HIS A 679 -64.08 29.66 -30.32
N GLN A 680 -64.78 30.15 -29.29
CA GLN A 680 -64.54 31.46 -28.67
C GLN A 680 -63.33 31.44 -27.72
N ARG A 681 -62.83 30.26 -27.35
CA ARG A 681 -61.63 30.07 -26.54
C ARG A 681 -60.35 29.97 -27.36
N PHE A 682 -60.46 29.89 -28.69
CA PHE A 682 -59.28 29.85 -29.55
C PHE A 682 -58.69 31.26 -29.71
N PRO A 683 -57.35 31.43 -29.65
CA PRO A 683 -56.35 30.38 -29.44
C PRO A 683 -56.24 29.89 -27.98
N MET A 684 -56.24 28.57 -27.77
CA MET A 684 -56.12 27.96 -26.44
C MET A 684 -54.70 27.40 -26.23
N SER A 685 -54.01 27.83 -25.18
CA SER A 685 -52.67 27.35 -24.81
C SER A 685 -52.73 26.17 -23.83
N LEU A 686 -52.11 25.05 -24.18
CA LEU A 686 -51.96 23.87 -23.33
C LEU A 686 -50.47 23.63 -23.05
N VAL A 687 -50.05 23.79 -21.80
CA VAL A 687 -48.65 23.67 -21.38
C VAL A 687 -48.27 22.21 -21.16
N PHE A 688 -47.07 21.81 -21.57
CA PHE A 688 -46.51 20.49 -21.27
C PHE A 688 -46.03 20.42 -19.83
N GLY A 689 -46.31 19.29 -19.17
CA GLY A 689 -45.58 18.86 -17.99
C GLY A 689 -44.18 18.38 -18.36
N GLY A 690 -43.28 18.33 -17.38
CA GLY A 690 -41.90 17.92 -17.53
C GLY A 690 -40.96 19.02 -18.02
N ASP A 691 -39.66 18.73 -17.93
CA ASP A 691 -38.56 19.59 -18.38
C ASP A 691 -37.75 18.96 -19.51
N GLY A 692 -38.17 17.78 -20.01
CA GLY A 692 -37.45 17.01 -21.02
C GLY A 692 -36.17 16.37 -20.50
N SER A 693 -36.01 16.27 -19.18
CA SER A 693 -34.94 15.49 -18.56
C SER A 693 -35.25 13.99 -18.66
N TYR A 694 -34.24 13.17 -18.35
CA TYR A 694 -34.39 11.71 -18.34
C TYR A 694 -35.42 11.22 -17.29
N MET A 695 -35.57 11.95 -16.16
CA MET A 695 -36.53 11.60 -15.09
C MET A 695 -37.95 12.07 -15.38
N THR A 696 -38.09 13.22 -16.03
CA THR A 696 -39.37 13.87 -16.29
C THR A 696 -39.44 14.29 -17.77
N PRO A 697 -39.76 13.34 -18.67
CA PRO A 697 -39.96 13.66 -20.08
C PRO A 697 -41.13 14.64 -20.26
N PHE A 698 -41.17 15.33 -21.39
CA PHE A 698 -42.32 16.16 -21.72
C PHE A 698 -43.56 15.30 -21.93
N PHE A 699 -44.71 15.76 -21.42
CA PHE A 699 -46.00 15.15 -21.71
C PHE A 699 -47.13 16.19 -21.61
N LEU A 700 -48.18 15.97 -22.37
CA LEU A 700 -49.44 16.70 -22.29
C LEU A 700 -50.37 15.97 -21.32
N HIS A 701 -50.77 16.66 -20.24
CA HIS A 701 -51.75 16.14 -19.29
C HIS A 701 -53.17 16.35 -19.84
N ASN A 702 -53.92 15.27 -19.98
CA ASN A 702 -55.31 15.33 -20.42
C ASN A 702 -56.26 15.04 -19.25
N ASP A 703 -56.95 16.09 -18.80
CA ASP A 703 -57.96 16.02 -17.74
C ASP A 703 -59.35 15.77 -18.33
N ASN A 704 -60.27 15.29 -17.49
CA ASN A 704 -61.69 15.17 -17.85
C ASN A 704 -62.30 16.51 -18.32
N ILE A 705 -61.84 17.64 -17.77
CA ILE A 705 -62.26 19.00 -18.21
C ILE A 705 -61.79 19.26 -19.65
N LEU A 706 -60.53 18.96 -19.97
CA LEU A 706 -59.97 19.19 -21.30
C LEU A 706 -60.63 18.27 -22.33
N THR A 707 -60.81 16.99 -22.02
CA THR A 707 -61.54 16.04 -22.87
C THR A 707 -62.98 16.51 -23.11
N SER A 708 -63.68 16.97 -22.07
CA SER A 708 -65.07 17.45 -22.19
C SER A 708 -65.19 18.78 -22.94
N LEU A 709 -64.14 19.62 -22.94
CA LEU A 709 -64.09 20.83 -23.77
C LEU A 709 -63.83 20.47 -25.22
N MET A 710 -62.87 19.60 -25.50
CA MET A 710 -62.53 19.16 -26.86
C MET A 710 -63.64 18.32 -27.49
N SER A 711 -64.45 17.61 -26.70
CA SER A 711 -65.61 16.85 -27.19
C SER A 711 -66.69 17.71 -27.85
N GLN A 712 -66.62 19.05 -27.73
CA GLN A 712 -67.50 19.96 -28.46
C GLN A 712 -67.20 19.99 -29.98
N SER A 713 -65.99 19.62 -30.40
CA SER A 713 -65.58 19.59 -31.82
C SER A 713 -64.99 18.25 -32.27
N VAL A 714 -64.17 17.59 -31.43
CA VAL A 714 -63.45 16.35 -31.78
C VAL A 714 -63.96 15.20 -30.91
N PRO A 715 -64.27 14.01 -31.48
CA PRO A 715 -64.64 12.84 -30.70
C PRO A 715 -63.60 12.50 -29.61
N PRO A 716 -64.02 12.17 -28.36
CA PRO A 716 -63.10 11.88 -27.27
C PRO A 716 -62.07 10.79 -27.60
N THR A 717 -62.46 9.76 -28.37
CA THR A 717 -61.56 8.66 -28.79
C THR A 717 -60.39 9.17 -29.64
N ILE A 718 -60.66 10.05 -30.60
CA ILE A 718 -59.66 10.68 -31.47
C ILE A 718 -58.76 11.61 -30.65
N TRP A 719 -59.34 12.38 -29.71
CA TRP A 719 -58.56 13.24 -28.81
C TRP A 719 -57.63 12.43 -27.90
N TYR A 720 -58.12 11.36 -27.27
CA TYR A 720 -57.29 10.48 -26.44
C TYR A 720 -56.18 9.81 -27.24
N ARG A 721 -56.48 9.34 -28.46
CA ARG A 721 -55.50 8.76 -29.40
C ARG A 721 -54.40 9.77 -29.76
N LEU A 722 -54.80 11.00 -30.07
CA LEU A 722 -53.87 12.09 -30.39
C LEU A 722 -52.96 12.43 -29.22
N VAL A 723 -53.53 12.58 -28.01
CA VAL A 723 -52.74 12.84 -26.79
C VAL A 723 -51.77 11.70 -26.51
N ALA A 724 -52.20 10.43 -26.66
CA ALA A 724 -51.35 9.27 -26.49
C ALA A 724 -50.19 9.24 -27.52
N GLY A 725 -50.49 9.52 -28.79
CA GLY A 725 -49.49 9.62 -29.86
C GLY A 725 -48.50 10.76 -29.63
N LEU A 726 -49.00 11.94 -29.25
CA LEU A 726 -48.17 13.09 -28.93
C LEU A 726 -47.26 12.79 -27.73
N ASN A 727 -47.79 12.21 -26.65
CA ASN A 727 -47.00 11.83 -25.47
C ASN A 727 -45.94 10.78 -25.81
N ALA A 728 -46.22 9.86 -26.74
CA ALA A 728 -45.24 8.91 -27.24
C ALA A 728 -44.07 9.60 -27.98
N GLN A 729 -44.35 10.67 -28.74
CA GLN A 729 -43.31 11.47 -29.41
C GLN A 729 -42.57 12.40 -28.43
N LEU A 730 -43.27 13.06 -27.52
CA LEU A 730 -42.70 13.94 -26.50
C LEU A 730 -41.77 13.20 -25.54
N ARG A 731 -42.03 11.91 -25.29
CA ARG A 731 -41.14 11.03 -24.51
C ARG A 731 -39.72 10.94 -25.09
N LEU A 732 -39.56 11.06 -26.41
CA LEU A 732 -38.27 10.98 -27.10
C LEU A 732 -37.52 12.33 -27.14
N VAL A 733 -38.15 13.42 -26.68
CA VAL A 733 -37.58 14.76 -26.68
C VAL A 733 -36.52 14.90 -25.59
N ARG A 734 -35.35 15.43 -25.94
CA ARG A 734 -34.20 15.54 -25.04
C ARG A 734 -33.86 17.01 -24.77
N CYS A 735 -33.79 17.40 -23.50
CA CYS A 735 -33.42 18.76 -23.09
C CYS A 735 -32.07 19.23 -23.68
N GLY A 736 -31.06 18.36 -23.84
CA GLY A 736 -29.77 18.72 -24.46
C GLY A 736 -29.79 18.87 -25.99
N HIS A 737 -30.81 18.34 -26.68
CA HIS A 737 -30.90 18.27 -28.15
C HIS A 737 -32.27 18.73 -28.68
N LEU A 738 -32.92 19.69 -28.00
CA LEU A 738 -34.28 20.14 -28.31
C LEU A 738 -34.48 20.55 -29.77
N LYS A 739 -33.44 21.12 -30.41
CA LYS A 739 -33.49 21.53 -31.83
C LYS A 739 -33.72 20.39 -32.81
N VAL A 740 -33.21 19.19 -32.52
CA VAL A 740 -33.39 18.04 -33.41
C VAL A 740 -34.66 17.31 -33.02
N THR A 741 -34.86 17.09 -31.72
CA THR A 741 -35.98 16.28 -31.23
C THR A 741 -37.34 16.94 -31.39
N PHE A 742 -37.47 18.26 -31.18
CA PHE A 742 -38.75 18.94 -31.47
C PHE A 742 -39.03 19.05 -32.98
N GLY A 743 -38.01 19.02 -33.83
CA GLY A 743 -38.20 18.94 -35.28
C GLY A 743 -38.99 17.68 -35.70
N HIS A 744 -38.73 16.55 -35.04
CA HIS A 744 -39.51 15.32 -35.24
C HIS A 744 -40.96 15.45 -34.75
N VAL A 745 -41.19 16.14 -33.64
CA VAL A 745 -42.56 16.38 -33.11
C VAL A 745 -43.35 17.29 -34.04
N ILE A 746 -42.74 18.38 -34.54
CA ILE A 746 -43.39 19.30 -35.50
C ILE A 746 -43.74 18.55 -36.79
N SER A 747 -42.80 17.76 -37.33
CA SER A 747 -43.06 16.94 -38.51
C SER A 747 -44.18 15.92 -38.30
N TRP A 748 -44.26 15.30 -37.11
CA TRP A 748 -45.37 14.41 -36.75
C TRP A 748 -46.70 15.15 -36.64
N LEU A 749 -46.73 16.35 -36.04
CA LEU A 749 -47.94 17.18 -35.98
C LEU A 749 -48.45 17.56 -37.38
N GLU A 750 -47.56 17.96 -38.28
CA GLU A 750 -47.91 18.32 -39.67
C GLU A 750 -48.39 17.12 -40.50
N THR A 751 -47.83 15.92 -40.28
CA THR A 751 -48.12 14.74 -41.12
C THR A 751 -49.23 13.84 -40.58
N HIS A 752 -49.37 13.71 -39.25
CA HIS A 752 -50.30 12.77 -38.61
C HIS A 752 -51.48 13.47 -37.93
N ALA A 753 -51.23 14.56 -37.17
CA ALA A 753 -52.24 15.19 -36.32
C ALA A 753 -53.12 16.22 -37.08
N ASN A 754 -52.51 17.23 -37.69
CA ASN A 754 -53.21 18.34 -38.34
C ASN A 754 -54.10 17.92 -39.52
N PRO A 755 -53.71 16.96 -40.39
CA PRO A 755 -54.59 16.48 -41.46
C PRO A 755 -55.86 15.79 -40.95
N ALA A 756 -55.80 15.10 -39.81
CA ALA A 756 -56.97 14.47 -39.21
C ALA A 756 -57.85 15.50 -38.47
N LEU A 757 -57.24 16.45 -37.76
CA LEU A 757 -57.96 17.46 -36.98
C LEU A 757 -58.62 18.56 -37.81
N SER A 758 -58.08 18.87 -39.00
CA SER A 758 -58.67 19.86 -39.91
C SER A 758 -60.08 19.45 -40.35
N THR A 759 -60.37 18.14 -40.44
CA THR A 759 -61.71 17.62 -40.71
C THR A 759 -62.74 17.99 -39.64
N TYR A 760 -62.28 18.31 -38.42
CA TYR A 760 -63.10 18.77 -37.29
C TYR A 760 -62.95 20.27 -37.01
N GLY A 761 -62.30 21.03 -37.90
CA GLY A 761 -62.14 22.48 -37.80
C GLY A 761 -61.11 22.94 -36.75
N VAL A 762 -60.22 22.06 -36.28
CA VAL A 762 -59.21 22.35 -35.26
C VAL A 762 -57.81 22.21 -35.85
N TYR A 763 -56.91 23.12 -35.49
CA TYR A 763 -55.51 23.14 -35.90
C TYR A 763 -54.58 23.24 -34.68
N ILE A 764 -53.45 22.53 -34.70
CA ILE A 764 -52.55 22.40 -33.56
C ILE A 764 -51.12 22.80 -33.95
N ASP A 765 -50.56 23.75 -33.19
CA ASP A 765 -49.17 24.20 -33.33
C ASP A 765 -48.37 24.02 -32.04
N LEU A 766 -47.08 23.69 -32.17
CA LEU A 766 -46.14 23.71 -31.06
C LEU A 766 -45.74 25.16 -30.75
N ALA A 767 -45.75 25.55 -29.48
CA ALA A 767 -45.39 26.90 -29.05
C ALA A 767 -44.49 26.89 -27.80
N TRP A 768 -43.83 28.02 -27.57
CA TRP A 768 -43.15 28.33 -26.33
C TRP A 768 -43.81 29.53 -25.66
N PHE A 769 -43.94 29.49 -24.34
CA PHE A 769 -44.54 30.52 -23.50
C PHE A 769 -43.47 31.27 -22.71
N GLN A 770 -43.77 32.52 -22.33
CA GLN A 770 -42.85 33.55 -21.81
C GLN A 770 -41.63 32.99 -21.04
N PRO A 771 -40.40 33.48 -21.34
CA PRO A 771 -39.23 33.05 -20.60
C PRO A 771 -39.28 33.66 -19.20
N THR A 772 -39.12 32.85 -18.16
CA THR A 772 -39.08 33.36 -16.79
C THR A 772 -37.77 34.13 -16.53
N SER A 773 -37.68 34.82 -15.40
CA SER A 773 -36.50 35.62 -15.02
C SER A 773 -35.19 34.81 -14.96
N SER A 774 -35.29 33.49 -14.80
CA SER A 774 -34.17 32.54 -14.79
C SER A 774 -33.73 32.07 -16.18
N GLY A 775 -34.48 32.42 -17.23
CA GLY A 775 -34.29 31.96 -18.61
C GLY A 775 -34.94 30.61 -18.93
N TYR A 776 -35.79 30.07 -18.05
CA TYR A 776 -36.59 28.88 -18.32
C TYR A 776 -37.73 29.20 -19.30
N CYS A 777 -37.92 28.36 -20.32
CA CYS A 777 -39.01 28.49 -21.29
C CYS A 777 -40.00 27.34 -21.07
N GLN A 778 -41.28 27.66 -20.90
CA GLN A 778 -42.35 26.65 -20.88
C GLN A 778 -42.73 26.29 -22.32
N PHE A 779 -42.84 25.00 -22.61
CA PHE A 779 -43.26 24.50 -23.92
C PHE A 779 -44.68 23.96 -23.85
N GLY A 780 -45.40 24.01 -24.97
CA GLY A 780 -46.70 23.40 -25.07
C GLY A 780 -47.29 23.55 -26.45
N ILE A 781 -48.61 23.40 -26.53
CA ILE A 781 -49.37 23.43 -27.76
C ILE A 781 -50.35 24.60 -27.74
N VAL A 782 -50.52 25.23 -28.90
CA VAL A 782 -51.61 26.20 -29.14
C VAL A 782 -52.62 25.54 -30.09
N VAL A 783 -53.88 25.53 -29.66
CA VAL A 783 -55.01 25.02 -30.42
C VAL A 783 -55.76 26.20 -31.02
N CYS A 784 -55.92 26.19 -32.34
CA CYS A 784 -56.53 27.25 -33.15
C CYS A 784 -57.70 26.71 -33.98
N ALA A 785 -58.59 27.61 -34.43
CA ALA A 785 -59.59 27.28 -35.45
C ALA A 785 -58.92 27.17 -36.84
N SER A 786 -59.32 26.16 -37.62
CA SER A 786 -58.75 25.87 -38.96
C SER A 786 -58.94 27.00 -39.99
N GLU A 787 -59.95 27.87 -39.82
CA GLU A 787 -60.20 29.01 -40.74
C GLU A 787 -59.08 30.06 -40.79
N ASN A 788 -58.12 30.02 -39.85
CA ASN A 788 -57.00 30.96 -39.77
C ASN A 788 -55.73 30.54 -40.55
N GLU A 789 -55.73 29.44 -41.32
CA GLU A 789 -54.55 28.99 -42.10
C GLU A 789 -54.01 30.09 -43.05
N ASN A 790 -54.89 30.90 -43.65
CA ASN A 790 -54.50 31.95 -44.60
C ASN A 790 -53.87 33.21 -43.94
N LEU A 791 -53.89 33.32 -42.61
CA LEU A 791 -53.33 34.46 -41.86
C LEU A 791 -51.98 34.14 -41.19
N CYS A 792 -51.60 32.86 -41.10
CA CYS A 792 -50.34 32.42 -40.47
C CYS A 792 -49.11 32.54 -41.38
N LEU A 793 -49.29 32.61 -42.71
CA LEU A 793 -48.21 32.65 -43.70
C LEU A 793 -47.73 34.07 -44.08
N SER A 794 -48.43 35.14 -43.70
CA SER A 794 -48.20 36.50 -44.23
C SER A 794 -47.36 37.44 -43.34
N THR A 795 -46.57 36.91 -42.39
CA THR A 795 -45.56 37.70 -41.64
C THR A 795 -44.12 37.29 -42.00
N GLU A 796 -43.88 36.84 -43.23
CA GLU A 796 -42.52 36.76 -43.80
C GLU A 796 -42.21 38.08 -44.52
N GLY A 797 -41.62 39.06 -43.80
CA GLY A 797 -41.00 40.22 -44.44
C GLY A 797 -40.97 41.51 -43.61
N GLN A 798 -40.07 41.60 -42.62
CA GLN A 798 -39.17 42.75 -42.39
C GLN A 798 -38.44 42.65 -41.03
N ASP A 799 -37.12 42.60 -41.14
CA ASP A 799 -36.07 43.17 -40.28
C ASP A 799 -36.01 42.91 -38.76
N GLY A 800 -34.94 42.19 -38.38
CA GLY A 800 -33.77 42.84 -37.75
C GLY A 800 -33.96 43.58 -36.43
N SER A 801 -33.46 42.96 -35.36
CA SER A 801 -33.05 43.56 -34.07
C SER A 801 -34.14 44.16 -33.17
N LEU A 802 -34.25 43.67 -31.93
CA LEU A 802 -34.30 44.43 -30.67
C LEU A 802 -34.75 43.51 -29.51
N LEU A 803 -34.05 43.60 -28.37
CA LEU A 803 -34.49 43.04 -27.08
C LEU A 803 -35.83 43.68 -26.65
N PRO A 804 -36.74 42.98 -25.95
CA PRO A 804 -37.80 43.66 -25.23
C PRO A 804 -37.26 44.14 -23.88
N GLY A 805 -37.11 45.46 -23.75
CA GLY A 805 -37.11 46.14 -22.48
C GLY A 805 -38.48 46.08 -21.81
N ARG A 806 -38.46 45.77 -20.51
CA ARG A 806 -39.41 46.17 -19.45
C ARG A 806 -40.61 47.01 -19.94
N GLN A 807 -41.80 46.41 -20.03
CA GLN A 807 -43.05 47.15 -20.21
C GLN A 807 -43.75 47.36 -18.86
N SER A 808 -43.79 48.62 -18.43
CA SER A 808 -44.64 49.16 -17.38
C SER A 808 -46.02 49.50 -17.95
N CYS A 809 -47.08 49.12 -17.23
CA CYS A 809 -48.45 49.57 -17.47
C CYS A 809 -48.55 51.10 -17.30
N LEU A 810 -48.98 51.82 -18.33
CA LEU A 810 -49.57 53.17 -18.26
C LEU A 810 -50.30 53.45 -19.60
N PRO A 811 -51.57 53.91 -19.60
CA PRO A 811 -52.29 54.23 -20.82
C PRO A 811 -51.97 55.67 -21.23
N ARG A 812 -51.69 55.92 -22.52
CA ARG A 812 -51.71 57.28 -23.06
C ARG A 812 -52.58 57.36 -24.31
N VAL A 813 -53.67 58.10 -24.13
CA VAL A 813 -54.60 58.60 -25.14
C VAL A 813 -53.84 59.49 -26.13
N GLN A 814 -53.91 59.19 -27.43
CA GLN A 814 -53.97 60.23 -28.46
C GLN A 814 -54.66 59.71 -29.73
N ARG A 815 -55.52 60.56 -30.27
CA ARG A 815 -56.55 60.32 -31.29
C ARG A 815 -56.09 60.86 -32.65
N ASP A 816 -56.73 60.31 -33.69
CA ASP A 816 -56.89 60.77 -35.08
C ASP A 816 -55.96 60.21 -36.19
N GLY A 817 -56.61 59.54 -37.15
CA GLY A 817 -56.06 58.95 -38.38
C GLY A 817 -56.95 57.80 -38.90
N GLN A 818 -58.00 58.15 -39.63
CA GLN A 818 -59.16 57.33 -40.02
C GLN A 818 -58.88 56.19 -41.04
N LEU A 819 -59.49 55.02 -40.74
CA LEU A 819 -60.39 54.27 -41.63
C LEU A 819 -59.84 53.47 -42.83
N GLU A 820 -58.72 52.74 -42.71
CA GLU A 820 -58.49 51.49 -43.49
C GLU A 820 -57.72 50.41 -42.71
N ASN A 821 -57.12 50.75 -41.56
CA ASN A 821 -56.40 49.79 -40.68
C ASN A 821 -57.31 49.02 -39.71
N GLN A 822 -58.64 49.15 -39.79
CA GLN A 822 -59.55 48.63 -38.78
C GLN A 822 -59.75 47.10 -38.87
N LYS A 823 -59.71 46.50 -40.06
CA LYS A 823 -59.76 45.02 -40.22
C LYS A 823 -58.44 44.33 -39.86
N VAL A 824 -57.30 45.00 -40.07
CA VAL A 824 -55.97 44.46 -39.73
C VAL A 824 -55.65 44.67 -38.25
N SER A 825 -56.13 45.76 -37.63
CA SER A 825 -55.95 46.02 -36.20
C SER A 825 -56.79 45.09 -35.31
N GLU A 826 -57.98 44.66 -35.74
CA GLU A 826 -58.75 43.61 -35.04
C GLU A 826 -58.06 42.24 -35.15
N GLN A 827 -57.42 41.94 -36.28
CA GLN A 827 -56.64 40.71 -36.50
C GLN A 827 -55.30 40.68 -35.73
N ILE A 828 -54.67 41.85 -35.51
CA ILE A 828 -53.49 41.98 -34.64
C ILE A 828 -53.89 41.92 -33.15
N MET A 829 -55.10 42.38 -32.78
CA MET A 829 -55.62 42.23 -31.41
C MET A 829 -55.92 40.77 -31.05
N ALA A 830 -56.40 39.94 -31.98
CA ALA A 830 -56.61 38.50 -31.74
C ALA A 830 -55.29 37.73 -31.43
N ARG A 831 -54.14 38.25 -31.89
CA ARG A 831 -52.79 37.71 -31.57
C ARG A 831 -52.22 38.19 -30.22
N ARG A 832 -52.84 39.17 -29.54
CA ARG A 832 -52.36 39.65 -28.21
C ARG A 832 -52.65 38.68 -27.06
N GLY A 833 -53.49 37.67 -27.24
CA GLY A 833 -53.82 36.68 -26.22
C GLY A 833 -52.75 35.60 -25.98
N ILE A 834 -51.75 35.47 -26.85
CA ILE A 834 -50.68 34.47 -26.69
C ILE A 834 -49.45 35.14 -26.08
N ILE A 835 -49.21 34.89 -24.79
CA ILE A 835 -48.00 35.32 -24.07
C ILE A 835 -46.84 34.37 -24.46
N GLY A 836 -46.46 34.34 -25.74
CA GLY A 836 -45.51 33.37 -26.29
C GLY A 836 -45.34 33.40 -27.82
N GLY A 837 -44.50 32.53 -28.37
CA GLY A 837 -44.25 32.41 -29.81
C GLY A 837 -44.48 30.99 -30.36
N ILE A 838 -45.00 30.89 -31.58
CA ILE A 838 -45.19 29.61 -32.28
C ILE A 838 -43.86 29.10 -32.82
N LEU A 839 -43.56 27.81 -32.57
CA LEU A 839 -42.33 27.14 -32.99
C LEU A 839 -42.54 26.47 -34.35
N HIS A 840 -42.11 27.14 -35.41
CA HIS A 840 -42.01 26.53 -36.74
C HIS A 840 -40.59 26.00 -37.02
N SER A 841 -40.46 25.08 -37.98
CA SER A 841 -39.19 24.45 -38.38
C SER A 841 -38.05 25.45 -38.65
N LYS A 842 -38.36 26.64 -39.17
CA LYS A 842 -37.41 27.75 -39.41
C LYS A 842 -36.99 28.49 -38.12
N ASN A 843 -37.92 28.77 -37.21
CA ASN A 843 -37.69 29.49 -35.93
C ASN A 843 -37.03 28.62 -34.85
N LEU A 844 -37.08 27.30 -34.99
CA LEU A 844 -36.46 26.36 -34.05
C LEU A 844 -34.92 26.48 -34.04
N ARG A 845 -34.31 26.92 -35.16
CA ARG A 845 -32.85 27.08 -35.28
C ARG A 845 -32.30 28.23 -34.43
N THR A 846 -33.09 29.28 -34.22
CA THR A 846 -32.72 30.51 -33.49
C THR A 846 -32.87 30.41 -31.97
N LEU A 847 -33.44 29.31 -31.45
CA LEU A 847 -33.64 29.10 -30.01
C LEU A 847 -32.26 28.98 -29.28
N LYS A 848 -31.99 29.92 -28.37
CA LYS A 848 -30.76 29.93 -27.54
C LYS A 848 -30.96 28.99 -26.36
N LEU A 849 -30.18 27.92 -26.28
CA LEU A 849 -30.22 26.97 -25.17
C LEU A 849 -28.93 27.00 -24.36
N ARG A 850 -29.04 26.96 -23.03
CA ARG A 850 -27.89 26.90 -22.11
C ARG A 850 -27.30 25.48 -22.11
N ARG A 851 -26.03 25.33 -22.53
CA ARG A 851 -25.32 24.04 -22.44
C ARG A 851 -24.99 23.75 -20.99
N THR A 852 -25.50 22.65 -20.45
CA THR A 852 -25.23 22.20 -19.07
C THR A 852 -24.03 21.25 -19.01
N ILE A 853 -23.35 21.19 -17.86
CA ILE A 853 -22.18 20.33 -17.57
C ILE A 853 -22.50 18.83 -17.78
N TYR A 854 -23.78 18.47 -17.72
CA TYR A 854 -24.29 17.10 -17.87
C TYR A 854 -24.53 16.64 -19.32
N TYR A 855 -24.12 17.43 -20.31
CA TYR A 855 -24.27 17.09 -21.74
C TYR A 855 -23.77 15.68 -22.15
N PRO A 856 -22.59 15.17 -21.70
CA PRO A 856 -22.16 13.82 -22.08
C PRO A 856 -23.06 12.72 -21.49
N PHE A 857 -23.65 12.95 -20.30
CA PHE A 857 -24.59 12.01 -19.69
C PHE A 857 -25.90 11.90 -20.47
N ALA A 858 -26.34 12.96 -21.13
CA ALA A 858 -27.54 12.95 -21.98
C ALA A 858 -27.40 12.13 -23.27
N ILE A 859 -26.16 11.76 -23.65
CA ILE A 859 -25.90 10.81 -24.75
C ILE A 859 -26.16 9.38 -24.28
N ILE A 860 -25.73 9.07 -23.06
CA ILE A 860 -25.85 7.74 -22.45
C ILE A 860 -27.30 7.50 -21.99
N LEU A 861 -27.88 8.42 -21.22
CA LEU A 861 -29.19 8.30 -20.60
C LEU A 861 -30.25 9.01 -21.44
N HIS A 862 -31.13 8.26 -22.09
CA HIS A 862 -32.26 8.82 -22.82
C HIS A 862 -33.38 7.81 -23.04
N ASN A 863 -34.63 8.28 -23.06
CA ASN A 863 -35.79 7.43 -23.32
C ASN A 863 -35.78 6.92 -24.78
N SER A 864 -36.10 5.64 -24.98
CA SER A 864 -36.04 4.91 -26.27
C SER A 864 -37.41 4.35 -26.68
N LYS A 865 -37.60 3.93 -27.93
CA LYS A 865 -38.86 3.29 -28.39
C LYS A 865 -39.02 1.85 -27.81
N PRO A 866 -40.25 1.33 -27.67
CA PRO A 866 -40.51 -0.05 -27.25
C PRO A 866 -40.00 -1.08 -28.29
N VAL A 867 -39.60 -2.27 -27.82
CA VAL A 867 -38.97 -3.36 -28.61
C VAL A 867 -39.78 -4.68 -28.56
N GLY A 868 -40.91 -4.71 -27.84
CA GLY A 868 -41.91 -5.79 -27.93
C GLY A 868 -41.56 -7.13 -27.25
N HIS A 869 -40.38 -7.27 -26.62
CA HIS A 869 -39.96 -8.50 -25.91
C HIS A 869 -39.89 -8.28 -24.39
N GLN A 870 -41.04 -8.28 -23.71
CA GLN A 870 -41.13 -7.89 -22.30
C GLN A 870 -40.44 -8.87 -21.33
N ASP A 871 -40.62 -10.18 -21.53
CA ASP A 871 -40.16 -11.21 -20.58
C ASP A 871 -38.65 -11.46 -20.68
N LEU A 872 -38.12 -11.53 -21.90
CA LEU A 872 -36.69 -11.74 -22.15
C LEU A 872 -35.86 -10.55 -21.62
N VAL A 873 -36.30 -9.31 -21.89
CA VAL A 873 -35.65 -8.10 -21.35
C VAL A 873 -35.75 -8.06 -19.82
N GLY A 874 -36.87 -8.52 -19.25
CA GLY A 874 -37.04 -8.64 -17.79
C GLY A 874 -36.06 -9.62 -17.13
N LEU A 875 -35.79 -10.77 -17.75
CA LEU A 875 -34.82 -11.74 -17.26
C LEU A 875 -33.38 -11.19 -17.30
N PHE A 876 -33.00 -10.52 -18.40
CA PHE A 876 -31.70 -9.86 -18.49
C PHE A 876 -31.51 -8.77 -17.42
N ILE A 877 -32.58 -8.03 -17.09
CA ILE A 877 -32.56 -7.03 -16.02
C ILE A 877 -32.29 -7.68 -14.65
N SER A 878 -32.90 -8.83 -14.35
CA SER A 878 -32.63 -9.57 -13.10
C SER A 878 -31.17 -10.04 -13.01
N ILE A 879 -30.59 -10.51 -14.12
CA ILE A 879 -29.17 -10.91 -14.18
C ILE A 879 -28.25 -9.71 -13.93
N LEU A 880 -28.51 -8.57 -14.58
CA LEU A 880 -27.71 -7.35 -14.43
C LEU A 880 -27.78 -6.80 -12.99
N LEU A 881 -28.95 -6.86 -12.36
CA LEU A 881 -29.14 -6.43 -10.97
C LEU A 881 -28.35 -7.30 -9.98
N LEU A 882 -28.32 -8.62 -10.20
CA LEU A 882 -27.55 -9.54 -9.37
C LEU A 882 -26.03 -9.43 -9.62
N ALA A 883 -25.63 -9.20 -10.87
CA ALA A 883 -24.22 -8.96 -11.21
C ALA A 883 -23.69 -7.70 -10.52
N ASP A 884 -24.50 -6.64 -10.44
CA ASP A 884 -24.15 -5.40 -9.77
C ASP A 884 -23.87 -5.59 -8.28
N ILE A 885 -24.71 -6.33 -7.56
CA ILE A 885 -24.48 -6.58 -6.12
C ILE A 885 -23.27 -7.49 -5.90
N SER A 886 -23.07 -8.51 -6.74
CA SER A 886 -21.90 -9.39 -6.64
C SER A 886 -20.60 -8.62 -6.85
N LEU A 887 -20.56 -7.70 -7.81
CA LEU A 887 -19.39 -6.86 -8.04
C LEU A 887 -19.10 -5.92 -6.85
N VAL A 888 -20.14 -5.33 -6.27
CA VAL A 888 -20.02 -4.51 -5.06
C VAL A 888 -19.49 -5.33 -3.88
N LEU A 889 -20.00 -6.54 -3.67
CA LEU A 889 -19.55 -7.40 -2.56
C LEU A 889 -18.09 -7.84 -2.73
N LEU A 890 -17.69 -8.22 -3.94
CA LEU A 890 -16.33 -8.64 -4.26
C LEU A 890 -15.33 -7.48 -4.11
N THR A 891 -15.69 -6.28 -4.55
CA THR A 891 -14.85 -5.08 -4.39
C THR A 891 -14.71 -4.68 -2.93
N LEU A 892 -15.77 -4.77 -2.11
CA LEU A 892 -15.68 -4.55 -0.67
C LEU A 892 -14.79 -5.58 0.03
N LEU A 893 -14.89 -6.86 -0.34
CA LEU A 893 -14.05 -7.94 0.19
C LEU A 893 -12.57 -7.72 -0.16
N GLN A 894 -12.28 -7.31 -1.40
CA GLN A 894 -10.92 -6.99 -1.85
C GLN A 894 -10.33 -5.77 -1.11
N MET A 895 -11.13 -4.72 -0.89
CA MET A 895 -10.66 -3.54 -0.17
C MET A 895 -10.44 -3.83 1.33
N TYR A 896 -11.28 -4.67 1.93
CA TYR A 896 -11.11 -5.16 3.29
C TYR A 896 -9.82 -5.98 3.46
N SER A 897 -9.51 -6.86 2.51
CA SER A 897 -8.31 -7.69 2.55
C SER A 897 -7.01 -6.89 2.44
N ILE A 898 -7.04 -5.78 1.70
CA ILE A 898 -5.89 -4.86 1.58
C ILE A 898 -5.75 -3.99 2.84
N SER A 899 -6.80 -3.25 3.24
CA SER A 899 -6.74 -2.38 4.42
C SER A 899 -8.10 -1.94 4.95
N LEU A 900 -8.28 -2.05 6.27
CA LEU A 900 -9.44 -1.49 6.98
C LEU A 900 -9.62 0.01 6.72
N LEU A 901 -8.53 0.78 6.63
CA LEU A 901 -8.61 2.21 6.33
C LEU A 901 -9.16 2.44 4.92
N ASN A 902 -8.70 1.67 3.93
CA ASN A 902 -9.17 1.78 2.54
C ASN A 902 -10.64 1.33 2.43
N PHE A 903 -11.04 0.29 3.17
CA PHE A 903 -12.42 -0.15 3.29
C PHE A 903 -13.33 0.95 3.87
N LEU A 904 -12.93 1.56 4.99
CA LEU A 904 -13.69 2.65 5.61
C LEU A 904 -13.71 3.89 4.72
N LEU A 905 -12.61 4.21 4.02
CA LEU A 905 -12.52 5.38 3.15
C LEU A 905 -13.42 5.24 1.92
N VAL A 906 -13.51 4.06 1.31
CA VAL A 906 -14.48 3.77 0.23
C VAL A 906 -15.92 3.79 0.75
N LEU A 907 -16.17 3.32 1.99
CA LEU A 907 -17.49 3.31 2.61
C LEU A 907 -17.97 4.71 3.06
N PHE A 908 -17.07 5.58 3.52
CA PHE A 908 -17.39 6.89 4.12
C PHE A 908 -17.23 8.08 3.17
N ILE A 909 -16.28 8.06 2.21
CA ILE A 909 -16.17 9.14 1.20
C ILE A 909 -17.30 9.04 0.17
N LEU A 910 -17.89 7.84 -0.02
CA LEU A 910 -19.05 7.63 -0.86
C LEU A 910 -20.17 6.95 -0.06
N PRO A 911 -21.01 7.73 0.62
CA PRO A 911 -22.00 7.17 1.49
C PRO A 911 -23.07 6.51 0.62
N LEU A 912 -23.19 5.19 0.73
CA LEU A 912 -24.38 4.40 0.37
C LEU A 912 -24.77 4.35 -1.13
N GLY A 913 -24.19 5.19 -2.02
CA GLY A 913 -24.49 5.21 -3.46
C GLY A 913 -24.14 3.91 -4.19
N ILE A 914 -23.17 3.15 -3.68
CA ILE A 914 -22.80 1.82 -4.18
C ILE A 914 -23.81 0.75 -3.72
N LEU A 915 -24.44 0.93 -2.55
CA LEU A 915 -25.39 -0.01 -1.97
C LEU A 915 -26.84 0.22 -2.46
N PHE A 916 -27.24 1.46 -2.74
CA PHE A 916 -28.60 1.83 -3.15
C PHE A 916 -29.09 1.40 -4.56
N PRO A 917 -28.26 1.07 -5.58
CA PRO A 917 -28.76 0.62 -6.88
C PRO A 917 -29.53 -0.68 -6.77
N PHE A 918 -29.10 -1.59 -5.88
CA PHE A 918 -29.75 -2.88 -5.69
C PHE A 918 -31.14 -2.75 -5.04
N PRO A 919 -31.34 -2.04 -3.91
CA PRO A 919 -32.66 -1.72 -3.37
C PRO A 919 -33.55 -0.96 -4.36
N ALA A 920 -33.01 0.01 -5.10
CA ALA A 920 -33.77 0.75 -6.11
C ALA A 920 -34.23 -0.17 -7.25
N GLY A 921 -33.36 -1.05 -7.75
CA GLY A 921 -33.68 -2.01 -8.80
C GLY A 921 -34.67 -3.09 -8.36
N ILE A 922 -34.56 -3.61 -7.13
CA ILE A 922 -35.53 -4.57 -6.57
C ILE A 922 -36.88 -3.91 -6.36
N SER A 923 -36.90 -2.70 -5.80
CA SER A 923 -38.14 -1.94 -5.65
C SER A 923 -38.82 -1.72 -7.00
N ALA A 924 -38.06 -1.41 -8.05
CA ALA A 924 -38.58 -1.29 -9.41
C ALA A 924 -39.12 -2.62 -9.97
N LEU A 925 -38.40 -3.73 -9.74
CA LEU A 925 -38.77 -5.06 -10.24
C LEU A 925 -40.08 -5.59 -9.64
N PHE A 926 -40.36 -5.29 -8.38
CA PHE A 926 -41.52 -5.83 -7.64
C PHE A 926 -42.71 -4.86 -7.52
N SER A 927 -42.62 -3.61 -7.97
CA SER A 927 -43.69 -2.61 -7.81
C SER A 927 -44.76 -2.61 -8.91
N HIS A 928 -44.99 -3.76 -9.57
CA HIS A 928 -45.94 -3.90 -10.67
C HIS A 928 -47.38 -3.50 -10.27
N GLY A 929 -47.99 -2.65 -11.11
CA GLY A 929 -49.43 -2.40 -11.12
C GLY A 929 -49.84 -1.58 -12.36
N PRO A 930 -50.85 -1.99 -13.14
CA PRO A 930 -51.26 -1.31 -14.38
C PRO A 930 -51.70 0.16 -14.15
N ARG A 931 -52.08 0.52 -12.91
CA ARG A 931 -52.53 1.87 -12.54
C ARG A 931 -51.42 2.86 -12.13
N ARG A 932 -50.12 2.49 -12.16
CA ARG A 932 -49.00 3.34 -11.68
C ARG A 932 -47.77 3.43 -12.61
N SER A 933 -47.94 3.27 -13.93
CA SER A 933 -46.85 3.22 -14.92
C SER A 933 -45.88 4.42 -14.88
N ALA A 934 -46.38 5.64 -14.78
CA ALA A 934 -45.54 6.86 -14.78
C ALA A 934 -44.65 7.02 -13.52
N GLY A 935 -45.03 6.40 -12.39
CA GLY A 935 -44.19 6.38 -11.19
C GLY A 935 -43.04 5.39 -11.27
N LEU A 936 -43.24 4.27 -11.98
CA LEU A 936 -42.30 3.16 -12.11
C LEU A 936 -41.11 3.51 -13.02
N ALA A 937 -41.36 4.21 -14.12
CA ALA A 937 -40.33 4.69 -15.02
C ALA A 937 -39.27 5.56 -14.32
N ARG A 938 -39.71 6.38 -13.36
CA ARG A 938 -38.83 7.24 -12.56
C ARG A 938 -37.92 6.44 -11.62
N VAL A 939 -38.39 5.31 -11.09
CA VAL A 939 -37.57 4.42 -10.23
C VAL A 939 -36.51 3.68 -11.04
N TYR A 940 -36.86 3.20 -12.23
CA TYR A 940 -35.89 2.59 -13.17
C TYR A 940 -34.86 3.60 -13.66
N ALA A 941 -35.28 4.83 -13.99
CA ALA A 941 -34.38 5.91 -14.34
C ALA A 941 -33.43 6.23 -13.16
N LEU A 942 -33.92 6.22 -11.93
CA LEU A 942 -33.11 6.45 -10.73
C LEU A 942 -32.06 5.36 -10.53
N TRP A 943 -32.43 4.10 -10.74
CA TRP A 943 -31.48 3.00 -10.74
C TRP A 943 -30.39 3.20 -11.80
N ASN A 944 -30.76 3.58 -13.02
CA ASN A 944 -29.80 3.78 -14.11
C ASN A 944 -28.81 4.93 -13.82
N ILE A 945 -29.28 6.05 -13.27
CA ILE A 945 -28.40 7.17 -12.84
C ILE A 945 -27.43 6.73 -11.73
N THR A 946 -27.94 6.08 -10.68
CA THR A 946 -27.10 5.65 -9.55
C THR A 946 -26.05 4.62 -9.96
N SER A 947 -26.42 3.70 -10.84
CA SER A 947 -25.54 2.70 -11.43
C SER A 947 -24.36 3.33 -12.18
N LEU A 948 -24.61 4.42 -12.92
CA LEU A 948 -23.57 5.16 -13.65
C LEU A 948 -22.64 5.96 -12.72
N ILE A 949 -23.20 6.58 -11.68
CA ILE A 949 -22.42 7.29 -10.64
C ILE A 949 -21.41 6.36 -9.96
N ASN A 950 -21.77 5.08 -9.78
CA ASN A 950 -20.86 4.08 -9.21
C ASN A 950 -19.65 3.76 -10.10
N VAL A 951 -19.81 3.79 -11.42
CA VAL A 951 -18.67 3.61 -12.34
C VAL A 951 -17.70 4.78 -12.26
N VAL A 952 -18.22 6.01 -12.27
CA VAL A 952 -17.41 7.24 -12.14
C VAL A 952 -16.65 7.21 -10.82
N THR A 953 -17.31 6.76 -9.76
CA THR A 953 -16.71 6.55 -8.45
C THR A 953 -15.57 5.55 -8.48
N ALA A 954 -15.79 4.37 -9.09
CA ALA A 954 -14.77 3.32 -9.19
C ALA A 954 -13.51 3.84 -9.91
N PHE A 955 -13.66 4.67 -10.94
CA PHE A 955 -12.55 5.36 -11.61
C PHE A 955 -11.78 6.29 -10.67
N VAL A 956 -12.47 7.11 -9.87
CA VAL A 956 -11.84 8.04 -8.92
C VAL A 956 -11.09 7.28 -7.83
N CYS A 957 -11.69 6.23 -7.27
CA CYS A 957 -11.06 5.38 -6.25
C CYS A 957 -9.81 4.66 -6.80
N GLY A 958 -9.91 4.07 -8.01
CA GLY A 958 -8.79 3.43 -8.68
C GLY A 958 -7.63 4.40 -8.92
N PHE A 959 -7.94 5.63 -9.34
CA PHE A 959 -6.96 6.69 -9.56
C PHE A 959 -6.27 7.13 -8.25
N VAL A 960 -7.03 7.28 -7.15
CA VAL A 960 -6.48 7.64 -5.84
C VAL A 960 -5.57 6.53 -5.30
N HIS A 961 -5.99 5.26 -5.40
CA HIS A 961 -5.17 4.14 -4.97
C HIS A 961 -3.85 4.06 -5.76
N TYR A 962 -3.91 4.25 -7.08
CA TYR A 962 -2.72 4.33 -7.94
C TYR A 962 -1.77 5.45 -7.50
N LYS A 963 -2.28 6.65 -7.22
CA LYS A 963 -1.48 7.79 -6.75
C LYS A 963 -0.81 7.54 -5.39
N ILE A 964 -1.53 6.96 -4.42
CA ILE A 964 -1.00 6.67 -3.09
C ILE A 964 0.10 5.61 -3.17
N TYR A 965 -0.11 4.54 -3.94
CA TYR A 965 0.86 3.45 -4.09
C TYR A 965 2.11 3.89 -4.87
N SER A 966 1.94 4.73 -5.90
CA SER A 966 3.05 5.34 -6.64
C SER A 966 3.96 6.19 -5.74
N SER A 967 3.43 6.85 -4.70
CA SER A 967 4.25 7.63 -3.76
C SER A 967 5.11 6.77 -2.82
N LYS A 968 4.73 5.51 -2.55
CA LYS A 968 5.45 4.60 -1.64
C LYS A 968 6.60 3.84 -2.30
N LYS A 969 6.70 3.81 -3.63
CA LYS A 969 7.78 3.10 -4.36
C LYS A 969 9.16 3.78 -4.29
N HIS A 970 9.35 4.84 -3.48
CA HIS A 970 10.63 5.57 -3.43
C HIS A 970 11.67 5.04 -2.43
N LEU A 971 11.44 3.92 -1.72
CA LEU A 971 12.44 3.32 -0.85
C LEU A 971 12.65 1.82 -1.13
N SER A 972 13.79 1.57 -1.79
CA SER A 972 14.53 0.32 -1.90
C SER A 972 14.06 -0.77 -2.88
N PHE A 973 14.96 -0.98 -3.83
CA PHE A 973 15.25 -2.14 -4.68
C PHE A 973 14.39 -2.47 -5.91
N GLN A 974 15.12 -2.38 -7.01
CA GLN A 974 14.83 -2.62 -8.41
C GLN A 974 15.00 -4.11 -8.71
N SER A 975 13.93 -4.76 -9.13
CA SER A 975 13.99 -5.76 -10.20
C SER A 975 12.76 -5.56 -11.08
N TRP A 976 13.03 -5.06 -12.29
CA TRP A 976 12.08 -5.03 -13.39
C TRP A 976 11.71 -6.47 -13.76
N ASN A 977 10.55 -6.92 -13.32
CA ASN A 977 9.74 -7.86 -14.08
C ASN A 977 8.32 -7.30 -14.09
N PHE A 978 7.85 -6.94 -15.28
CA PHE A 978 6.49 -6.50 -15.55
C PHE A 978 5.50 -7.57 -15.05
N SER A 979 5.02 -7.46 -13.81
CA SER A 979 3.80 -8.12 -13.41
C SER A 979 2.63 -7.31 -13.97
N VAL A 980 1.84 -7.98 -14.78
CA VAL A 980 0.72 -7.46 -15.57
C VAL A 980 -0.37 -6.82 -14.69
N ASP A 981 -0.40 -7.09 -13.38
CA ASP A 981 -1.46 -6.65 -12.47
C ASP A 981 -1.41 -5.19 -12.02
N GLU A 982 -0.28 -4.47 -12.11
CA GLU A 982 -0.17 -3.13 -11.50
C GLU A 982 -0.40 -1.96 -12.48
N SER A 983 -0.38 -2.20 -13.80
CA SER A 983 -0.48 -1.15 -14.83
C SER A 983 -1.87 -1.01 -15.50
N GLU A 984 -2.78 -1.93 -15.21
CA GLU A 984 -4.10 -2.03 -15.86
C GLU A 984 -5.29 -1.67 -14.95
N TRP A 985 -5.09 -0.82 -13.92
CA TRP A 985 -6.17 -0.41 -13.01
C TRP A 985 -7.40 0.21 -13.71
N TRP A 986 -7.20 0.75 -14.92
CA TRP A 986 -8.23 1.41 -15.73
C TRP A 986 -9.03 0.43 -16.62
N MET A 987 -8.55 -0.80 -16.84
CA MET A 987 -9.21 -1.78 -17.71
C MET A 987 -10.56 -2.25 -17.15
N LEU A 988 -10.60 -2.60 -15.86
CA LEU A 988 -11.82 -3.08 -15.21
C LEU A 988 -12.90 -1.98 -15.09
N PRO A 989 -12.60 -0.74 -14.65
CA PRO A 989 -13.56 0.37 -14.69
C PRO A 989 -14.05 0.70 -16.11
N SER A 990 -13.18 0.60 -17.13
CA SER A 990 -13.56 0.82 -18.53
C SER A 990 -14.50 -0.26 -19.06
N GLY A 991 -14.24 -1.53 -18.75
CA GLY A 991 -15.14 -2.65 -19.06
C GLY A 991 -16.50 -2.48 -18.39
N LEU A 992 -16.52 -2.04 -17.12
CA LEU A 992 -17.77 -1.75 -16.41
C LEU A 992 -18.56 -0.61 -17.05
N LEU A 993 -17.90 0.45 -17.52
CA LEU A 993 -18.57 1.54 -18.24
C LEU A 993 -19.30 1.03 -19.49
N VAL A 994 -18.67 0.15 -20.27
CA VAL A 994 -19.29 -0.45 -21.47
C VAL A 994 -20.49 -1.31 -21.09
N CYS A 995 -20.35 -2.19 -20.09
CA CYS A 995 -21.47 -3.00 -19.58
C CYS A 995 -22.64 -2.12 -19.10
N LYS A 996 -22.33 -0.99 -18.47
CA LYS A 996 -23.33 -0.06 -17.92
C LYS A 996 -24.04 0.74 -18.99
N ILE A 997 -23.38 1.09 -20.09
CA ILE A 997 -24.02 1.69 -21.26
C ILE A 997 -25.03 0.70 -21.87
N ILE A 998 -24.69 -0.59 -21.94
CA ILE A 998 -25.60 -1.63 -22.44
C ILE A 998 -26.79 -1.81 -21.48
N GLN A 999 -26.52 -1.89 -20.16
CA GLN A 999 -27.56 -1.95 -19.12
C GLN A 999 -28.52 -0.76 -19.22
N ALA A 1000 -28.00 0.45 -19.40
CA ALA A 1000 -28.82 1.65 -19.54
C ALA A 1000 -29.81 1.54 -20.69
N ARG A 1001 -29.35 1.08 -21.87
CA ARG A 1001 -30.21 0.88 -23.04
C ARG A 1001 -31.29 -0.17 -22.82
N LEU A 1002 -30.95 -1.29 -22.19
CA LEU A 1002 -31.90 -2.37 -21.93
C LEU A 1002 -32.98 -1.92 -20.94
N ILE A 1003 -32.61 -1.15 -19.92
CA ILE A 1003 -33.56 -0.56 -18.97
C ILE A 1003 -34.48 0.43 -19.69
N ASP A 1004 -33.94 1.33 -20.53
CA ASP A 1004 -34.73 2.32 -21.27
C ASP A 1004 -35.78 1.64 -22.18
N CYS A 1005 -35.40 0.56 -22.86
CA CYS A 1005 -36.30 -0.26 -23.68
C CYS A 1005 -37.35 -0.99 -22.83
N HIS A 1006 -36.99 -1.45 -21.63
CA HIS A 1006 -37.93 -2.10 -20.71
C HIS A 1006 -38.98 -1.12 -20.19
N VAL A 1007 -38.54 0.07 -19.76
CA VAL A 1007 -39.44 1.14 -19.32
C VAL A 1007 -40.38 1.55 -20.47
N ALA A 1008 -39.87 1.65 -21.69
CA ALA A 1008 -40.68 1.96 -22.86
C ALA A 1008 -41.78 0.91 -23.12
N ASN A 1009 -41.45 -0.38 -22.98
CA ASN A 1009 -42.44 -1.47 -23.11
C ASN A 1009 -43.51 -1.43 -22.01
N GLN A 1010 -43.15 -0.98 -20.80
CA GLN A 1010 -44.11 -0.88 -19.68
C GLN A 1010 -45.04 0.34 -19.80
N GLU A 1011 -44.54 1.48 -20.25
CA GLU A 1011 -45.33 2.71 -20.39
C GLU A 1011 -46.24 2.69 -21.62
N ILE A 1012 -45.79 2.10 -22.73
CA ILE A 1012 -46.47 2.12 -24.02
C ILE A 1012 -46.74 0.68 -24.49
N GLN A 1013 -47.97 0.23 -24.28
CA GLN A 1013 -48.42 -1.10 -24.67
C GLN A 1013 -48.85 -1.16 -26.15
N ASP A 1014 -49.46 -0.09 -26.67
CA ASP A 1014 -49.86 0.00 -28.07
C ASP A 1014 -48.70 0.50 -28.95
N GLN A 1015 -48.17 -0.40 -29.77
CA GLN A 1015 -47.07 -0.12 -30.69
C GLN A 1015 -47.49 0.73 -31.90
N CYS A 1016 -48.79 0.78 -32.23
CA CYS A 1016 -49.30 1.54 -33.37
C CYS A 1016 -49.11 3.06 -33.18
N LEU A 1017 -48.90 3.52 -31.94
CA LEU A 1017 -48.59 4.92 -31.62
C LEU A 1017 -47.25 5.41 -32.21
N TYR A 1018 -46.33 4.50 -32.56
CA TYR A 1018 -45.04 4.81 -33.19
C TYR A 1018 -45.02 4.49 -34.70
N SER A 1019 -46.16 4.14 -35.30
CA SER A 1019 -46.27 3.92 -36.74
C SER A 1019 -45.88 5.19 -37.51
N ASN A 1020 -45.16 5.02 -38.62
CA ASN A 1020 -44.89 6.10 -39.56
C ASN A 1020 -46.05 6.30 -40.56
N ASP A 1021 -46.93 5.31 -40.68
CA ASP A 1021 -48.11 5.38 -41.54
C ASP A 1021 -49.30 5.96 -40.74
N PRO A 1022 -49.87 7.11 -41.17
CA PRO A 1022 -50.94 7.78 -40.43
C PRO A 1022 -52.23 6.96 -40.40
N GLU A 1023 -52.50 6.18 -41.46
CA GLU A 1023 -53.65 5.27 -41.51
C GLU A 1023 -53.58 4.18 -40.43
N VAL A 1024 -52.40 3.59 -40.21
CA VAL A 1024 -52.19 2.57 -39.17
C VAL A 1024 -52.28 3.17 -37.77
N PHE A 1025 -51.91 4.45 -37.61
CA PHE A 1025 -52.03 5.16 -36.33
C PHE A 1025 -53.50 5.37 -35.91
N TRP A 1026 -54.37 5.74 -36.86
CA TRP A 1026 -55.79 6.05 -36.63
C TRP A 1026 -56.74 4.84 -36.69
N GLN A 1027 -56.28 3.67 -37.17
CA GLN A 1027 -57.10 2.45 -37.35
C GLN A 1027 -57.56 1.73 -36.06
N SER A 1028 -57.19 2.23 -34.87
CA SER A 1028 -57.41 1.55 -33.58
C SER A 1028 -58.71 1.91 -32.87
#